data_AF-A0AA38RWD1-F1
#
_entry.id   AF-A0AA38RWD1-F1
#
_cell.length_a   1.000
_cell.length_b   1.000
_cell.length_c   1.000
_cell.angle_alpha   90.00
_cell.angle_beta   90.00
_cell.angle_gamma   90.00
#
_symmetry.space_group_name_H-M   'P 1'
#
loop_
_entity.id
_entity.type
_entity.pdbx_description
1 polymer ?
#
loop_
_entity_poly.entity_id
_entity_poly.type
_entity_poly.pdbx_seq_one_letter_code
_entity_poly.pdbx_strand_id
1 'polypeptide(L)'
;MLPSVLLALSCSALVGVASASAVPHAPLQARPRDGRPAHPRAVPNSPSGGYAPQSVDCPSNRPTIRDALSLSSNETSWLELRRNATLQPMIEFLNRSGTDKFDPASYVKGHSANVSALPNIGIAVSGGGYRALMNGAGFLAAADSRVTNTTNEGGIGGLLQAATYVAGLSGGGWLVGSLFANNFTTVEKLRDGSEGSSVWQFDSSIFSGPEEPGISIVNTASYWIDVADQVAEKADAGFDTSITDYWGRALSYQLINDTDGGPAYTFSSIALADNFKDASIPFPFLVADGRAPNETVISLNATVFEFNPFEMGSFDPTVFGFAPTEYLGSNFSGGSIPSNGHCVRGFDQYGYVMGTSSSLFNSFLLNNISSVVDLPDFALNAITDILEDLGDDNNDIAQYTPNPFLGYHNDTNPGASSQQLTLVDGGEDLQNIPLAPLINPLRAVDVIFAVDSSADTTYNWPNGTALRATYERSLSSIANGTQFPAVPDDHTFINLGLNQRPTFFGCDVANFSSGGAVPPLIVYIPNAPYTAMSNVSTFTPSYPDEQRNNIIRNGYDAATQGNGTVDSDWPACVACAVISRSLNRTGTAVPDVCTDCFTKYCWNGTLDTASDTGAYEPTFIIGDGETSAQENAAAGFVSGRGGAQPWKVALGVAGVVGFAALL
;
A
#
# COMPACT_ATOMS: atom_id res chain seq x y z
N MET A 1 -61.06 -25.95 -48.02
CA MET A 1 -61.03 -24.79 -48.92
C MET A 1 -59.56 -24.52 -49.25
N LEU A 2 -59.19 -24.75 -50.52
CA LEU A 2 -57.99 -24.19 -51.20
C LEU A 2 -58.15 -22.66 -51.36
N PRO A 3 -57.13 -21.86 -51.79
CA PRO A 3 -55.91 -22.18 -52.57
C PRO A 3 -54.59 -21.65 -51.93
N SER A 4 -53.37 -22.15 -52.17
CA SER A 4 -52.56 -22.40 -53.39
C SER A 4 -52.05 -21.15 -54.11
N VAL A 5 -50.75 -20.85 -53.95
CA VAL A 5 -49.84 -20.43 -55.03
C VAL A 5 -48.43 -21.01 -54.76
N LEU A 6 -47.96 -21.82 -55.71
CA LEU A 6 -46.59 -22.32 -55.86
C LEU A 6 -45.69 -21.23 -56.46
N LEU A 7 -44.40 -21.23 -56.11
CA LEU A 7 -43.35 -21.26 -57.15
C LEU A 7 -42.09 -21.94 -56.59
N ALA A 8 -41.73 -23.06 -57.20
CA ALA A 8 -40.48 -23.77 -56.98
C ALA A 8 -39.46 -23.35 -58.06
N LEU A 9 -38.20 -23.18 -57.66
CA LEU A 9 -37.06 -23.28 -58.58
C LEU A 9 -35.91 -23.94 -57.83
N SER A 10 -35.64 -25.17 -58.24
CA SER A 10 -34.57 -26.06 -57.84
C SER A 10 -33.29 -25.76 -58.63
N CYS A 11 -32.13 -25.74 -57.97
CA CYS A 11 -30.89 -26.27 -58.55
C CYS A 11 -29.91 -26.73 -57.45
N SER A 12 -29.84 -28.04 -57.33
CA SER A 12 -28.76 -28.95 -56.91
C SER A 12 -27.37 -28.40 -56.54
N ALA A 13 -26.84 -28.85 -55.39
CA ALA A 13 -25.55 -29.55 -55.33
C ALA A 13 -25.29 -30.26 -53.98
N LEU A 14 -25.17 -31.60 -54.08
CA LEU A 14 -24.29 -32.51 -53.33
C LEU A 14 -24.48 -32.75 -51.81
N VAL A 15 -24.99 -33.96 -51.56
CA VAL A 15 -24.91 -34.76 -50.34
C VAL A 15 -23.46 -35.21 -50.10
N GLY A 16 -23.00 -35.12 -48.85
CA GLY A 16 -21.82 -35.79 -48.33
C GLY A 16 -21.96 -36.05 -46.83
N VAL A 17 -22.38 -37.27 -46.49
CA VAL A 17 -22.45 -37.79 -45.11
C VAL A 17 -21.02 -38.06 -44.61
N ALA A 18 -20.65 -37.53 -43.45
CA ALA A 18 -19.50 -38.02 -42.70
C ALA A 18 -19.76 -37.92 -41.19
N SER A 19 -19.68 -39.08 -40.55
CA SER A 19 -19.88 -39.36 -39.14
C SER A 19 -18.87 -38.60 -38.27
N ALA A 20 -19.35 -37.81 -37.30
CA ALA A 20 -18.48 -37.23 -36.27
C ALA A 20 -18.01 -38.33 -35.32
N SER A 21 -16.74 -38.68 -35.42
CA SER A 21 -16.06 -39.54 -34.46
C SER A 21 -15.68 -38.70 -33.24
N ALA A 22 -16.11 -39.13 -32.04
CA ALA A 22 -15.65 -38.58 -30.79
C ALA A 22 -14.13 -38.82 -30.66
N VAL A 23 -13.35 -37.74 -30.65
CA VAL A 23 -11.92 -37.76 -30.31
C VAL A 23 -11.79 -37.31 -28.85
N PRO A 24 -11.26 -38.15 -27.95
CA PRO A 24 -11.01 -37.74 -26.58
C PRO A 24 -9.95 -36.62 -26.55
N HIS A 25 -10.27 -35.51 -25.90
CA HIS A 25 -9.31 -34.43 -25.66
C HIS A 25 -8.19 -34.94 -24.74
N ALA A 26 -6.99 -35.04 -25.29
CA ALA A 26 -5.77 -35.22 -24.51
C ALA A 26 -5.43 -33.88 -23.81
N PRO A 27 -4.90 -33.89 -22.58
CA PRO A 27 -4.51 -32.69 -21.89
C PRO A 27 -3.37 -32.01 -22.65
N LEU A 28 -3.51 -30.71 -22.91
CA LEU A 28 -2.47 -29.88 -23.52
C LEU A 28 -1.25 -29.85 -22.59
N GLN A 29 -0.19 -30.55 -22.98
CA GLN A 29 1.11 -30.45 -22.35
C GLN A 29 1.72 -29.07 -22.66
N ALA A 30 2.11 -28.36 -21.61
CA ALA A 30 2.83 -27.10 -21.68
C ALA A 30 4.10 -27.23 -22.55
N ARG A 31 4.27 -26.32 -23.51
CA ARG A 31 5.51 -26.22 -24.31
C ARG A 31 6.67 -25.75 -23.43
N PRO A 32 7.92 -26.24 -23.66
CA PRO A 32 9.10 -25.73 -22.97
C PRO A 32 9.35 -24.28 -23.37
N ARG A 33 9.52 -23.38 -22.37
CA ARG A 33 9.91 -21.99 -22.58
C ARG A 33 11.36 -21.91 -23.08
N ASP A 34 11.59 -21.15 -24.15
CA ASP A 34 12.91 -20.83 -24.67
C ASP A 34 13.72 -20.02 -23.64
N GLY A 35 14.98 -20.40 -23.44
CA GLY A 35 15.84 -19.98 -22.33
C GLY A 35 16.42 -18.57 -22.45
N ARG A 36 15.72 -17.58 -21.89
CA ARG A 36 16.35 -16.39 -21.28
C ARG A 36 16.25 -16.53 -19.76
N PRO A 37 17.27 -16.16 -18.96
CA PRO A 37 17.13 -16.17 -17.51
C PRO A 37 16.11 -15.10 -17.11
N ALA A 38 14.84 -15.50 -16.97
CA ALA A 38 13.82 -14.68 -16.36
C ALA A 38 14.20 -14.58 -14.87
N HIS A 39 14.63 -13.40 -14.44
CA HIS A 39 14.82 -13.12 -13.02
C HIS A 39 13.51 -13.48 -12.27
N PRO A 40 13.54 -14.34 -11.24
CA PRO A 40 12.32 -14.91 -10.66
C PRO A 40 11.52 -13.88 -9.87
N ARG A 41 10.25 -13.68 -10.27
CA ARG A 41 9.22 -12.85 -9.63
C ARG A 41 8.74 -13.47 -8.29
N ALA A 42 7.82 -12.79 -7.59
CA ALA A 42 6.81 -13.53 -6.81
C ALA A 42 6.28 -14.68 -7.69
N VAL A 43 6.01 -15.85 -7.11
CA VAL A 43 5.76 -17.06 -7.95
C VAL A 43 4.27 -17.33 -8.09
N PRO A 44 3.77 -17.72 -9.29
CA PRO A 44 2.39 -18.15 -9.47
C PRO A 44 2.18 -19.52 -8.81
N ASN A 45 1.98 -19.53 -7.49
CA ASN A 45 1.95 -20.73 -6.65
C ASN A 45 0.57 -21.05 -6.08
N SER A 46 -0.49 -20.36 -6.52
CA SER A 46 -1.86 -20.73 -6.20
C SER A 46 -2.11 -22.19 -6.63
N PRO A 47 -2.64 -23.06 -5.76
CA PRO A 47 -2.85 -24.47 -6.06
C PRO A 47 -3.84 -24.74 -7.20
N SER A 48 -4.79 -23.83 -7.43
CA SER A 48 -5.71 -23.90 -8.58
C SER A 48 -5.04 -23.54 -9.91
N GLY A 49 -3.89 -22.86 -9.86
CA GLY A 49 -3.30 -22.19 -11.02
C GLY A 49 -4.05 -20.92 -11.45
N GLY A 50 -5.09 -20.51 -10.70
CA GLY A 50 -5.93 -19.35 -10.97
C GLY A 50 -6.30 -18.61 -9.67
N TYR A 51 -7.45 -17.92 -9.69
CA TYR A 51 -7.90 -17.06 -8.59
C TYR A 51 -8.47 -17.86 -7.40
N ALA A 52 -9.16 -18.98 -7.69
CA ALA A 52 -9.84 -19.76 -6.66
C ALA A 52 -8.87 -20.33 -5.60
N PRO A 53 -9.14 -20.15 -4.30
CA PRO A 53 -8.44 -20.87 -3.24
C PRO A 53 -8.72 -22.37 -3.32
N GLN A 54 -7.81 -23.21 -2.81
CA GLN A 54 -8.05 -24.65 -2.72
C GLN A 54 -7.68 -25.23 -1.38
N SER A 55 -8.46 -26.26 -1.00
CA SER A 55 -8.12 -27.15 0.10
C SER A 55 -6.90 -28.00 -0.27
N VAL A 56 -5.93 -28.04 0.63
CA VAL A 56 -4.69 -28.82 0.53
C VAL A 56 -4.45 -29.60 1.81
N ASP A 57 -3.59 -30.61 1.71
CA ASP A 57 -3.07 -31.28 2.90
C ASP A 57 -2.28 -30.30 3.76
N CYS A 58 -2.56 -30.27 5.06
CA CYS A 58 -1.77 -29.47 5.98
C CYS A 58 -0.35 -30.04 6.11
N PRO A 59 0.66 -29.18 6.31
CA PRO A 59 2.00 -29.65 6.67
C PRO A 59 1.96 -30.47 7.97
N SER A 60 2.98 -31.33 8.13
CA SER A 60 3.11 -32.22 9.30
C SER A 60 3.05 -31.47 10.63
N ASN A 61 3.72 -30.31 10.70
CA ASN A 61 3.49 -29.31 11.73
C ASN A 61 2.30 -28.44 11.32
N ARG A 62 1.12 -28.74 11.85
CA ARG A 62 -0.10 -28.02 11.50
C ARG A 62 0.03 -26.52 11.84
N PRO A 63 -0.40 -25.62 10.95
CA PRO A 63 -0.41 -24.18 11.20
C PRO A 63 -1.30 -23.81 12.40
N THR A 64 -0.88 -22.80 13.16
CA THR A 64 -1.61 -22.23 14.29
C THR A 64 -1.55 -20.70 14.25
N ILE A 65 -2.46 -20.03 14.94
CA ILE A 65 -2.33 -18.60 15.22
C ILE A 65 -1.15 -18.40 16.17
N ARG A 66 -0.22 -17.54 15.81
CA ARG A 66 0.93 -17.16 16.63
C ARG A 66 0.52 -16.00 17.54
N ASP A 67 0.82 -16.12 18.81
CA ASP A 67 0.70 -15.01 19.77
C ASP A 67 1.69 -13.87 19.42
N ALA A 68 1.23 -12.61 19.50
CA ALA A 68 1.99 -11.42 19.14
C ALA A 68 3.09 -10.99 20.15
N LEU A 69 3.43 -11.81 21.15
CA LEU A 69 4.54 -11.57 22.09
C LEU A 69 5.93 -11.45 21.46
N SER A 70 6.14 -11.97 20.25
CA SER A 70 7.41 -11.89 19.51
C SER A 70 7.17 -11.67 18.02
N LEU A 71 8.23 -11.50 17.23
CA LEU A 71 8.16 -11.68 15.78
C LEU A 71 8.03 -13.18 15.46
N SER A 72 7.58 -13.53 14.25
CA SER A 72 7.64 -14.93 13.80
C SER A 72 9.07 -15.42 13.66
N SER A 73 9.24 -16.75 13.73
CA SER A 73 10.54 -17.38 13.47
C SER A 73 11.03 -17.11 12.04
N ASN A 74 10.12 -16.97 11.09
CA ASN A 74 10.44 -16.68 9.70
C ASN A 74 10.97 -15.25 9.53
N GLU A 75 10.30 -14.24 10.09
CA GLU A 75 10.80 -12.86 10.09
C GLU A 75 12.13 -12.75 10.83
N THR A 76 12.25 -13.39 12.01
CA THR A 76 13.50 -13.40 12.80
C THR A 76 14.66 -14.01 12.01
N SER A 77 14.46 -15.17 11.38
CA SER A 77 15.51 -15.82 10.57
C SER A 77 15.87 -15.01 9.33
N TRP A 78 14.88 -14.38 8.70
CA TRP A 78 15.08 -13.50 7.56
C TRP A 78 15.88 -12.26 7.93
N LEU A 79 15.62 -11.68 9.11
CA LEU A 79 16.36 -10.52 9.61
C LEU A 79 17.84 -10.82 9.79
N GLU A 80 18.22 -12.00 10.28
CA GLU A 80 19.64 -12.39 10.40
C GLU A 80 20.39 -12.23 9.06
N LEU A 81 19.76 -12.60 7.95
CA LEU A 81 20.30 -12.41 6.60
C LEU A 81 20.24 -10.95 6.16
N ARG A 82 19.09 -10.28 6.35
CA ARG A 82 18.87 -8.89 5.92
C ARG A 82 19.89 -7.95 6.54
N ARG A 83 20.23 -8.13 7.81
CA ARG A 83 21.18 -7.26 8.53
C ARG A 83 22.56 -7.25 7.90
N ASN A 84 22.98 -8.36 7.29
CA ASN A 84 24.22 -8.40 6.52
C ASN A 84 24.03 -7.78 5.12
N ALA A 85 22.89 -8.04 4.48
CA ALA A 85 22.58 -7.53 3.15
C ALA A 85 22.45 -5.99 3.08
N THR A 86 22.05 -5.33 4.18
CA THR A 86 21.93 -3.87 4.23
C THR A 86 23.26 -3.15 4.49
N LEU A 87 24.28 -3.83 5.04
CA LEU A 87 25.52 -3.19 5.49
C LEU A 87 26.29 -2.50 4.36
N GLN A 88 26.55 -3.21 3.26
CA GLN A 88 27.32 -2.64 2.15
C GLN A 88 26.55 -1.50 1.45
N PRO A 89 25.25 -1.66 1.09
CA PRO A 89 24.46 -0.54 0.57
C PRO A 89 24.42 0.67 1.51
N MET A 90 24.29 0.45 2.82
CA MET A 90 24.30 1.51 3.83
C MET A 90 25.64 2.24 3.86
N ILE A 91 26.76 1.52 3.83
CA ILE A 91 28.10 2.12 3.77
C ILE A 91 28.26 2.98 2.51
N GLU A 92 27.83 2.47 1.35
CA GLU A 92 27.96 3.18 0.08
C GLU A 92 27.11 4.44 0.04
N PHE A 93 25.85 4.34 0.51
CA PHE A 93 24.96 5.47 0.67
C PHE A 93 25.55 6.53 1.61
N LEU A 94 25.93 6.13 2.83
CA LEU A 94 26.48 7.05 3.84
C LEU A 94 27.80 7.67 3.39
N ASN A 95 28.63 6.96 2.63
CA ASN A 95 29.89 7.50 2.12
C ASN A 95 29.65 8.66 1.14
N ARG A 96 28.58 8.60 0.34
CA ARG A 96 28.19 9.68 -0.58
C ARG A 96 27.51 10.85 0.14
N SER A 97 26.78 10.55 1.22
CA SER A 97 26.13 11.55 2.07
C SER A 97 27.08 12.24 3.06
N GLY A 98 28.32 11.76 3.18
CA GLY A 98 29.33 12.33 4.06
C GLY A 98 29.93 13.63 3.54
N THR A 99 30.68 14.31 4.41
CA THR A 99 31.48 15.50 4.09
C THR A 99 32.88 15.36 4.69
N ASP A 100 33.80 16.28 4.39
CA ASP A 100 35.15 16.29 5.00
C ASP A 100 35.13 16.35 6.54
N LYS A 101 34.00 16.78 7.14
CA LYS A 101 33.80 16.89 8.59
C LYS A 101 32.83 15.84 9.14
N PHE A 102 32.29 14.97 8.30
CA PHE A 102 31.28 14.00 8.66
C PHE A 102 31.44 12.71 7.84
N ASP A 103 31.97 11.66 8.47
CA ASP A 103 32.17 10.35 7.84
C ASP A 103 31.27 9.28 8.50
N PRO A 104 29.96 9.27 8.18
CA PRO A 104 29.03 8.28 8.72
C PRO A 104 29.33 6.85 8.24
N ALA A 105 30.01 6.69 7.10
CA ALA A 105 30.38 5.38 6.58
C ALA A 105 31.43 4.69 7.46
N SER A 106 32.44 5.44 7.93
CA SER A 106 33.42 4.90 8.88
C SER A 106 32.79 4.50 10.22
N TYR A 107 31.79 5.27 10.70
CA TYR A 107 31.04 4.89 11.89
C TYR A 107 30.35 3.53 11.73
N VAL A 108 29.62 3.31 10.62
CA VAL A 108 28.95 2.04 10.33
C VAL A 108 29.95 0.90 10.13
N LYS A 109 31.05 1.13 9.40
CA LYS A 109 32.14 0.14 9.24
C LYS A 109 32.71 -0.29 10.58
N GLY A 110 32.95 0.66 11.50
CA GLY A 110 33.47 0.38 12.84
C GLY A 110 32.56 -0.50 13.70
N HIS A 111 31.26 -0.52 13.39
CA HIS A 111 30.24 -1.30 14.09
C HIS A 111 29.76 -2.53 13.31
N SER A 112 30.34 -2.83 12.15
CA SER A 112 29.92 -3.92 11.26
C SER A 112 29.89 -5.31 11.92
N ALA A 113 30.78 -5.55 12.90
CA ALA A 113 30.82 -6.79 13.67
C ALA A 113 29.73 -6.89 14.75
N ASN A 114 29.04 -5.78 15.06
CA ASN A 114 27.97 -5.73 16.04
C ASN A 114 26.67 -5.29 15.37
N VAL A 115 25.91 -6.28 14.90
CA VAL A 115 24.64 -6.05 14.22
C VAL A 115 23.64 -5.26 15.08
N SER A 116 23.63 -5.42 16.41
CA SER A 116 22.70 -4.66 17.25
C SER A 116 23.06 -3.18 17.36
N ALA A 117 24.27 -2.78 16.97
CA ALA A 117 24.65 -1.37 16.89
C ALA A 117 24.11 -0.73 15.61
N LEU A 118 24.08 -1.45 14.48
CA LEU A 118 23.77 -0.87 13.17
C LEU A 118 22.33 -0.29 13.07
N PRO A 119 22.09 0.76 12.26
CA PRO A 119 20.76 1.30 12.02
C PRO A 119 19.77 0.28 11.41
N ASN A 120 18.50 0.32 11.82
CA ASN A 120 17.37 -0.27 11.09
C ASN A 120 16.53 0.84 10.44
N ILE A 121 16.31 0.75 9.13
CA ILE A 121 15.60 1.78 8.36
C ILE A 121 14.24 1.24 7.91
N GLY A 122 13.17 1.99 8.15
CA GLY A 122 11.83 1.77 7.61
C GLY A 122 11.43 2.84 6.60
N ILE A 123 10.59 2.48 5.65
CA ILE A 123 9.94 3.41 4.72
C ILE A 123 8.43 3.15 4.76
N ALA A 124 7.63 4.19 4.91
CA ALA A 124 6.17 4.10 4.88
C ALA A 124 5.60 5.01 3.79
N VAL A 125 4.73 4.48 2.94
CA VAL A 125 4.06 5.23 1.88
C VAL A 125 2.56 5.27 2.16
N SER A 126 2.02 6.48 2.24
CA SER A 126 0.62 6.73 2.62
C SER A 126 -0.40 6.21 1.62
N GLY A 127 -1.68 6.29 1.99
CA GLY A 127 -2.80 6.14 1.07
C GLY A 127 -3.12 7.39 0.26
N GLY A 128 -4.07 7.26 -0.68
CA GLY A 128 -4.46 8.32 -1.62
C GLY A 128 -4.54 7.91 -3.09
N GLY A 129 -4.86 6.64 -3.37
CA GLY A 129 -4.99 6.12 -4.74
C GLY A 129 -3.77 6.36 -5.62
N TYR A 130 -4.00 6.70 -6.90
CA TYR A 130 -2.92 6.97 -7.85
C TYR A 130 -1.99 8.11 -7.44
N ARG A 131 -2.50 9.14 -6.75
CA ARG A 131 -1.65 10.23 -6.20
C ARG A 131 -0.56 9.66 -5.30
N ALA A 132 -0.96 8.81 -4.36
CA ALA A 132 -0.03 8.23 -3.40
C ALA A 132 0.93 7.23 -4.05
N LEU A 133 0.43 6.42 -5.00
CA LEU A 133 1.27 5.53 -5.80
C LEU A 133 2.37 6.33 -6.51
N MET A 134 2.01 7.37 -7.27
CA MET A 134 2.95 8.13 -8.10
C MET A 134 3.90 9.00 -7.27
N ASN A 135 3.40 9.68 -6.23
CA ASN A 135 4.26 10.48 -5.35
C ASN A 135 5.23 9.58 -4.56
N GLY A 136 4.74 8.48 -4.00
CA GLY A 136 5.56 7.46 -3.34
C GLY A 136 6.56 6.80 -4.29
N ALA A 137 6.18 6.56 -5.55
CA ALA A 137 7.08 6.04 -6.57
C ALA A 137 8.24 7.00 -6.82
N GLY A 138 8.00 8.31 -6.81
CA GLY A 138 9.05 9.32 -6.86
C GLY A 138 10.07 9.16 -5.72
N PHE A 139 9.60 9.01 -4.48
CA PHE A 139 10.47 8.78 -3.33
C PHE A 139 11.26 7.47 -3.45
N LEU A 140 10.60 6.36 -3.78
CA LEU A 140 11.28 5.06 -3.94
C LEU A 140 12.28 5.09 -5.10
N ALA A 141 11.97 5.78 -6.19
CA ALA A 141 12.92 5.98 -7.29
C ALA A 141 14.16 6.73 -6.82
N ALA A 142 14.01 7.83 -6.09
CA ALA A 142 15.12 8.60 -5.53
C ALA A 142 16.01 7.78 -4.57
N ALA A 143 15.38 6.93 -3.75
CA ALA A 143 16.07 6.07 -2.78
C ALA A 143 16.74 4.83 -3.39
N ASP A 144 16.42 4.48 -4.64
CA ASP A 144 16.89 3.26 -5.30
C ASP A 144 18.19 3.48 -6.09
N SER A 145 19.28 2.83 -5.67
CA SER A 145 20.57 2.90 -6.38
C SER A 145 20.58 2.24 -7.77
N ARG A 146 19.53 1.48 -8.11
CA ARG A 146 19.37 0.84 -9.44
C ARG A 146 18.79 1.81 -10.47
N VAL A 147 18.21 2.92 -10.03
CA VAL A 147 17.65 3.98 -10.88
C VAL A 147 18.77 4.91 -11.32
N THR A 148 18.72 5.34 -12.56
CA THR A 148 19.83 6.11 -13.15
C THR A 148 20.01 7.46 -12.44
N ASN A 149 21.25 7.87 -12.19
CA ASN A 149 21.64 9.15 -11.56
C ASN A 149 21.30 9.34 -10.08
N THR A 150 20.68 8.38 -9.39
CA THR A 150 20.30 8.54 -7.96
C THR A 150 21.48 8.53 -6.99
N THR A 151 22.63 8.03 -7.44
CA THR A 151 23.90 8.01 -6.69
C THR A 151 24.80 9.20 -7.01
N ASN A 152 24.34 10.17 -7.81
CA ASN A 152 25.07 11.40 -8.07
C ASN A 152 24.96 12.36 -6.87
N GLU A 153 25.68 13.47 -6.93
CA GLU A 153 25.63 14.53 -5.92
C GLU A 153 24.17 14.99 -5.66
N GLY A 154 23.83 15.18 -4.39
CA GLY A 154 22.47 15.53 -3.97
C GLY A 154 21.47 14.36 -3.90
N GLY A 155 21.83 13.18 -4.42
CA GLY A 155 20.98 12.00 -4.42
C GLY A 155 20.98 11.22 -3.10
N ILE A 156 19.93 10.42 -2.90
CA ILE A 156 19.78 9.51 -1.74
C ILE A 156 19.73 8.03 -2.17
N GLY A 157 20.17 7.72 -3.40
CA GLY A 157 20.19 6.37 -3.94
C GLY A 157 20.98 5.42 -3.03
N GLY A 158 20.45 4.23 -2.80
CA GLY A 158 21.00 3.24 -1.87
C GLY A 158 20.25 3.19 -0.53
N LEU A 159 19.48 4.23 -0.18
CA LEU A 159 18.61 4.22 1.00
C LEU A 159 17.60 3.06 0.95
N LEU A 160 17.01 2.77 -0.21
CA LEU A 160 16.08 1.64 -0.37
C LEU A 160 16.79 0.29 -0.19
N GLN A 161 18.01 0.14 -0.71
CA GLN A 161 18.80 -1.07 -0.52
C GLN A 161 19.24 -1.26 0.94
N ALA A 162 19.44 -0.16 1.68
CA ALA A 162 19.75 -0.17 3.11
C ALA A 162 18.50 -0.35 4.01
N ALA A 163 17.29 -0.20 3.47
CA ALA A 163 16.04 -0.32 4.23
C ALA A 163 15.76 -1.75 4.70
N THR A 164 15.39 -1.94 5.97
CA THR A 164 14.96 -3.24 6.47
C THR A 164 13.52 -3.53 6.04
N TYR A 165 12.64 -2.53 6.15
CA TYR A 165 11.20 -2.66 5.92
C TYR A 165 10.65 -1.58 4.98
N VAL A 166 9.62 -1.93 4.22
CA VAL A 166 8.82 -0.99 3.40
C VAL A 166 7.34 -1.29 3.63
N ALA A 167 6.56 -0.31 4.05
CA ALA A 167 5.13 -0.44 4.32
C ALA A 167 4.31 0.44 3.38
N GLY A 168 3.15 -0.06 2.97
CA GLY A 168 2.15 0.66 2.17
C GLY A 168 0.75 0.42 2.71
N LEU A 169 -0.14 1.40 2.51
CA LEU A 169 -1.59 1.20 2.62
C LEU A 169 -2.29 1.89 1.46
N SER A 170 -3.48 1.45 1.08
CA SER A 170 -4.26 2.03 -0.02
C SER A 170 -3.41 2.20 -1.29
N GLY A 171 -3.38 3.39 -1.89
CA GLY A 171 -2.51 3.72 -3.04
C GLY A 171 -1.00 3.47 -2.81
N GLY A 172 -0.49 3.67 -1.59
CA GLY A 172 0.87 3.26 -1.23
C GLY A 172 1.04 1.74 -1.17
N GLY A 173 -0.03 1.03 -0.82
CA GLY A 173 -0.13 -0.43 -0.91
C GLY A 173 -0.11 -0.94 -2.35
N TRP A 174 -0.71 -0.20 -3.30
CA TRP A 174 -0.60 -0.51 -4.74
C TRP A 174 0.84 -0.39 -5.22
N LEU A 175 1.55 0.66 -4.78
CA LEU A 175 2.96 0.86 -5.09
C LEU A 175 3.80 -0.32 -4.57
N VAL A 176 3.76 -0.57 -3.25
CA VAL A 176 4.55 -1.65 -2.63
C VAL A 176 4.15 -2.99 -3.23
N GLY A 177 2.87 -3.28 -3.34
CA GLY A 177 2.36 -4.51 -3.93
C GLY A 177 2.88 -4.71 -5.36
N SER A 178 2.77 -3.69 -6.23
CA SER A 178 3.22 -3.75 -7.61
C SER A 178 4.73 -3.98 -7.73
N LEU A 179 5.57 -3.30 -6.91
CA LEU A 179 7.01 -3.53 -6.93
C LEU A 179 7.31 -5.01 -6.66
N PHE A 180 6.79 -5.56 -5.56
CA PHE A 180 7.10 -6.92 -5.11
C PHE A 180 6.49 -8.00 -6.02
N ALA A 181 5.27 -7.83 -6.52
CA ALA A 181 4.66 -8.74 -7.50
C ALA A 181 5.52 -8.84 -8.76
N ASN A 182 6.11 -7.72 -9.17
CA ASN A 182 6.97 -7.62 -10.34
C ASN A 182 8.45 -7.81 -10.01
N ASN A 183 8.81 -8.74 -9.11
CA ASN A 183 10.22 -9.04 -8.78
C ASN A 183 11.01 -7.86 -8.18
N PHE A 184 10.37 -7.04 -7.35
CA PHE A 184 10.95 -5.81 -6.83
C PHE A 184 11.55 -4.91 -7.93
N THR A 185 10.85 -4.81 -9.07
CA THR A 185 11.29 -4.03 -10.24
C THR A 185 11.38 -2.54 -9.89
N THR A 186 12.29 -1.82 -10.57
CA THR A 186 12.47 -0.39 -10.36
C THR A 186 11.27 0.41 -10.86
N VAL A 187 11.01 1.55 -10.22
CA VAL A 187 9.95 2.48 -10.62
C VAL A 187 10.04 2.88 -12.10
N GLU A 188 11.24 3.18 -12.60
CA GLU A 188 11.44 3.55 -14.02
C GLU A 188 10.96 2.45 -14.97
N LYS A 189 11.26 1.18 -14.67
CA LYS A 189 10.88 0.05 -15.53
C LYS A 189 9.37 -0.24 -15.48
N LEU A 190 8.72 -0.03 -14.33
CA LEU A 190 7.27 -0.17 -14.24
C LEU A 190 6.58 0.96 -15.01
N ARG A 191 7.00 2.22 -14.77
CA ARG A 191 6.49 3.41 -15.46
C ARG A 191 6.64 3.32 -16.99
N ASP A 192 7.82 2.94 -17.45
CA ASP A 192 8.13 2.89 -18.90
C ASP A 192 7.54 1.64 -19.57
N GLY A 193 7.12 0.66 -18.77
CA GLY A 193 6.51 -0.58 -19.24
C GLY A 193 7.46 -1.49 -20.02
N SER A 194 6.87 -2.52 -20.61
CA SER A 194 7.53 -3.41 -21.57
C SER A 194 6.55 -3.75 -22.69
N GLU A 195 7.05 -4.15 -23.86
CA GLU A 195 6.20 -4.57 -24.97
C GLU A 195 5.17 -5.62 -24.52
N GLY A 196 3.88 -5.35 -24.78
CA GLY A 196 2.77 -6.21 -24.38
C GLY A 196 2.35 -6.13 -22.90
N SER A 197 2.86 -5.15 -22.14
CA SER A 197 2.47 -4.90 -20.75
C SER A 197 1.73 -3.58 -20.61
N SER A 198 0.62 -3.62 -19.86
CA SER A 198 -0.15 -2.45 -19.42
C SER A 198 0.25 -1.94 -18.03
N VAL A 199 1.33 -2.49 -17.46
CA VAL A 199 1.73 -2.12 -16.10
C VAL A 199 2.04 -0.62 -16.05
N TRP A 200 1.42 0.06 -15.09
CA TRP A 200 1.50 1.49 -14.85
C TRP A 200 1.09 2.40 -16.02
N GLN A 201 0.40 1.86 -17.03
CA GLN A 201 -0.26 2.66 -18.07
C GLN A 201 -1.60 3.14 -17.53
N PHE A 202 -1.57 4.30 -16.85
CA PHE A 202 -2.71 4.88 -16.14
C PHE A 202 -3.54 5.80 -17.03
N ASP A 203 -3.18 5.99 -18.29
CA ASP A 203 -3.96 6.73 -19.29
C ASP A 203 -5.28 6.01 -19.60
N SER A 204 -5.26 4.68 -19.53
CA SER A 204 -6.44 3.82 -19.50
C SER A 204 -7.05 3.75 -18.09
N SER A 205 -8.35 3.99 -18.00
CA SER A 205 -9.08 3.84 -16.74
C SER A 205 -9.08 2.39 -16.26
N ILE A 206 -8.90 2.17 -14.96
CA ILE A 206 -9.04 0.86 -14.31
C ILE A 206 -10.39 0.19 -14.60
N PHE A 207 -11.43 0.99 -14.85
CA PHE A 207 -12.77 0.54 -15.17
C PHE A 207 -12.95 0.16 -16.65
N SER A 208 -12.07 0.64 -17.52
CA SER A 208 -12.06 0.29 -18.94
C SER A 208 -11.14 -0.91 -19.23
N GLY A 209 -10.20 -1.19 -18.32
CA GLY A 209 -9.16 -2.19 -18.51
C GLY A 209 -8.04 -1.70 -19.44
N PRO A 210 -6.99 -2.51 -19.64
CA PRO A 210 -5.89 -2.16 -20.53
C PRO A 210 -6.30 -2.17 -22.01
N GLU A 211 -5.70 -1.29 -22.82
CA GLU A 211 -5.90 -1.31 -24.27
C GLU A 211 -5.18 -2.50 -24.94
N GLU A 212 -5.93 -3.48 -25.42
CA GLU A 212 -5.41 -4.51 -26.32
C GLU A 212 -5.59 -4.15 -27.81
N PRO A 213 -4.76 -4.66 -28.75
CA PRO A 213 -4.97 -4.46 -30.18
C PRO A 213 -6.36 -4.95 -30.64
N GLY A 214 -7.30 -4.02 -30.94
CA GLY A 214 -8.69 -4.38 -31.24
C GLY A 214 -9.69 -3.22 -31.16
N ILE A 215 -10.98 -3.52 -30.99
CA ILE A 215 -12.05 -2.53 -30.75
C ILE A 215 -12.19 -2.34 -29.23
N SER A 216 -11.92 -1.12 -28.73
CA SER A 216 -11.88 -0.78 -27.29
C SER A 216 -13.09 -1.28 -26.46
N ILE A 217 -14.33 -1.21 -26.95
CA ILE A 217 -15.51 -1.70 -26.21
C ILE A 217 -15.51 -3.23 -26.04
N VAL A 218 -15.03 -3.97 -27.05
CA VAL A 218 -14.90 -5.43 -26.97
C VAL A 218 -13.80 -5.81 -25.98
N ASN A 219 -12.76 -4.98 -25.86
CA ASN A 219 -11.69 -5.16 -24.88
C ASN A 219 -12.20 -4.92 -23.45
N THR A 220 -12.99 -3.88 -23.19
CA THR A 220 -13.58 -3.65 -21.85
C THR A 220 -14.57 -4.74 -21.44
N ALA A 221 -15.42 -5.21 -22.35
CA ALA A 221 -16.35 -6.29 -22.06
C ALA A 221 -15.62 -7.61 -21.78
N SER A 222 -14.61 -7.96 -22.58
CA SER A 222 -13.81 -9.19 -22.35
C SER A 222 -13.00 -9.11 -21.07
N TYR A 223 -12.41 -7.96 -20.75
CA TYR A 223 -11.75 -7.67 -19.48
C TYR A 223 -12.66 -7.95 -18.28
N TRP A 224 -13.87 -7.38 -18.27
CA TRP A 224 -14.79 -7.60 -17.16
C TRP A 224 -15.40 -9.01 -17.14
N ILE A 225 -15.52 -9.70 -18.29
CA ILE A 225 -15.90 -11.12 -18.33
C ILE A 225 -14.83 -11.94 -17.60
N ASP A 226 -13.55 -11.72 -17.92
CA ASP A 226 -12.44 -12.43 -17.27
C ASP A 226 -12.38 -12.14 -15.76
N VAL A 227 -12.57 -10.89 -15.34
CA VAL A 227 -12.69 -10.55 -13.92
C VAL A 227 -13.87 -11.28 -13.26
N ALA A 228 -15.05 -11.25 -13.86
CA ALA A 228 -16.25 -11.89 -13.32
C ALA A 228 -16.10 -13.43 -13.26
N ASP A 229 -15.53 -14.04 -14.29
CA ASP A 229 -15.26 -15.49 -14.33
C ASP A 229 -14.28 -15.88 -13.22
N GLN A 230 -13.19 -15.13 -13.03
CA GLN A 230 -12.23 -15.38 -11.94
C GLN A 230 -12.88 -15.27 -10.56
N VAL A 231 -13.72 -14.25 -10.32
CA VAL A 231 -14.44 -14.12 -9.04
C VAL A 231 -15.46 -15.25 -8.86
N ALA A 232 -16.15 -15.66 -9.93
CA ALA A 232 -17.05 -16.80 -9.92
C ALA A 232 -16.30 -18.12 -9.59
N GLU A 233 -15.08 -18.32 -10.08
CA GLU A 233 -14.27 -19.50 -9.71
C GLU A 233 -14.03 -19.58 -8.19
N LYS A 234 -13.84 -18.45 -7.50
CA LYS A 234 -13.72 -18.42 -6.03
C LYS A 234 -15.04 -18.82 -5.34
N ALA A 235 -16.17 -18.30 -5.83
CA ALA A 235 -17.49 -18.67 -5.34
C ALA A 235 -17.80 -20.16 -5.56
N ASP A 236 -17.50 -20.70 -6.74
CA ASP A 236 -17.67 -22.11 -7.10
C ASP A 236 -16.77 -23.04 -6.27
N ALA A 237 -15.62 -22.54 -5.81
CA ALA A 237 -14.75 -23.23 -4.85
C ALA A 237 -15.29 -23.21 -3.40
N GLY A 238 -16.42 -22.52 -3.15
CA GLY A 238 -17.11 -22.46 -1.87
C GLY A 238 -16.63 -21.36 -0.92
N PHE A 239 -16.01 -20.31 -1.45
CA PHE A 239 -15.56 -19.15 -0.66
C PHE A 239 -16.41 -17.92 -0.98
N ASP A 240 -16.69 -17.11 0.05
CA ASP A 240 -17.43 -15.87 -0.12
C ASP A 240 -16.64 -14.85 -0.97
N THR A 241 -17.40 -14.05 -1.73
CA THR A 241 -16.88 -12.99 -2.59
C THR A 241 -17.45 -11.64 -2.18
N SER A 242 -16.65 -10.57 -2.29
CA SER A 242 -17.11 -9.19 -2.08
C SER A 242 -16.69 -8.28 -3.25
N ILE A 243 -17.10 -7.01 -3.22
CA ILE A 243 -16.62 -6.01 -4.20
C ILE A 243 -15.09 -5.94 -4.22
N THR A 244 -14.45 -6.19 -3.08
CA THR A 244 -12.99 -6.21 -2.99
C THR A 244 -12.36 -7.25 -3.91
N ASP A 245 -13.04 -8.36 -4.23
CA ASP A 245 -12.57 -9.33 -5.23
C ASP A 245 -12.49 -8.68 -6.61
N TYR A 246 -13.57 -8.05 -7.09
CA TYR A 246 -13.60 -7.36 -8.38
C TYR A 246 -12.58 -6.22 -8.45
N TRP A 247 -12.48 -5.43 -7.38
CA TRP A 247 -11.53 -4.34 -7.28
C TRP A 247 -10.08 -4.81 -7.28
N GLY A 248 -9.75 -5.80 -6.46
CA GLY A 248 -8.42 -6.38 -6.39
C GLY A 248 -7.98 -7.00 -7.71
N ARG A 249 -8.92 -7.62 -8.44
CA ARG A 249 -8.66 -8.11 -9.81
C ARG A 249 -8.46 -6.96 -10.78
N ALA A 250 -9.32 -5.96 -10.80
CA ALA A 250 -9.18 -4.79 -11.67
C ALA A 250 -7.83 -4.08 -11.47
N LEU A 251 -7.43 -3.87 -10.21
CA LEU A 251 -6.11 -3.32 -9.84
C LEU A 251 -4.96 -4.13 -10.43
N SER A 252 -5.09 -5.46 -10.45
CA SER A 252 -4.02 -6.35 -10.85
C SER A 252 -3.60 -6.17 -12.31
N TYR A 253 -4.51 -5.81 -13.22
CA TYR A 253 -4.18 -5.63 -14.66
C TYR A 253 -3.26 -4.42 -14.92
N GLN A 254 -3.28 -3.42 -14.03
CA GLN A 254 -2.40 -2.25 -14.13
C GLN A 254 -1.17 -2.37 -13.22
N LEU A 255 -1.14 -3.32 -12.28
CA LEU A 255 -0.12 -3.40 -11.24
C LEU A 255 0.72 -4.68 -11.26
N ILE A 256 0.28 -5.75 -11.92
CA ILE A 256 0.98 -7.04 -11.99
C ILE A 256 1.26 -7.35 -13.47
N ASN A 257 2.54 -7.41 -13.84
CA ASN A 257 2.99 -7.71 -15.19
C ASN A 257 3.01 -9.22 -15.44
N ASP A 258 1.82 -9.81 -15.53
CA ASP A 258 1.57 -11.16 -16.02
C ASP A 258 0.22 -11.18 -16.76
N THR A 259 -0.04 -12.26 -17.49
CA THR A 259 -1.33 -12.49 -18.16
C THR A 259 -2.46 -12.35 -17.14
N ASP A 260 -3.49 -11.59 -17.54
CA ASP A 260 -4.69 -11.31 -16.77
C ASP A 260 -4.42 -10.72 -15.37
N GLY A 261 -3.31 -10.00 -15.19
CA GLY A 261 -2.92 -9.49 -13.87
C GLY A 261 -2.58 -10.61 -12.87
N GLY A 262 -2.10 -11.76 -13.36
CA GLY A 262 -1.52 -12.83 -12.55
C GLY A 262 -2.46 -13.42 -11.48
N PRO A 263 -3.61 -14.02 -11.85
CA PRO A 263 -4.57 -14.58 -10.89
C PRO A 263 -3.95 -15.60 -9.92
N ALA A 264 -2.93 -16.34 -10.36
CA ALA A 264 -2.25 -17.36 -9.57
C ALA A 264 -1.19 -16.85 -8.57
N TYR A 265 -0.92 -15.54 -8.54
CA TYR A 265 0.07 -14.95 -7.64
C TYR A 265 -0.55 -14.71 -6.27
N THR A 266 0.16 -15.10 -5.22
CA THR A 266 -0.28 -14.92 -3.83
C THR A 266 0.69 -14.00 -3.09
N PHE A 267 0.22 -13.28 -2.08
CA PHE A 267 1.08 -12.39 -1.31
C PHE A 267 2.16 -13.16 -0.54
N SER A 268 1.82 -14.35 -0.01
CA SER A 268 2.80 -15.26 0.60
C SER A 268 3.86 -15.77 -0.38
N SER A 269 3.61 -15.75 -1.70
CA SER A 269 4.61 -16.14 -2.70
C SER A 269 5.85 -15.24 -2.74
N ILE A 270 5.80 -14.04 -2.15
CA ILE A 270 6.98 -13.19 -1.94
C ILE A 270 8.06 -13.96 -1.17
N ALA A 271 7.67 -14.77 -0.17
CA ALA A 271 8.58 -15.60 0.61
C ALA A 271 9.33 -16.65 -0.23
N LEU A 272 8.85 -16.94 -1.44
CA LEU A 272 9.42 -17.92 -2.35
C LEU A 272 10.38 -17.31 -3.38
N ALA A 273 10.38 -15.98 -3.55
CA ALA A 273 11.27 -15.29 -4.48
C ALA A 273 12.73 -15.34 -3.99
N ASP A 274 13.67 -15.59 -4.90
CA ASP A 274 15.09 -15.78 -4.55
C ASP A 274 15.68 -14.52 -3.89
N ASN A 275 15.35 -13.34 -4.44
CA ASN A 275 15.82 -12.07 -3.87
C ASN A 275 15.30 -11.82 -2.45
N PHE A 276 14.11 -12.32 -2.10
CA PHE A 276 13.57 -12.25 -0.75
C PHE A 276 14.18 -13.32 0.16
N LYS A 277 14.33 -14.56 -0.30
CA LYS A 277 15.03 -15.63 0.46
C LYS A 277 16.46 -15.24 0.83
N ASP A 278 17.15 -14.59 -0.08
CA ASP A 278 18.51 -14.07 0.13
C ASP A 278 18.52 -12.76 0.93
N ALA A 279 17.35 -12.26 1.36
CA ALA A 279 17.15 -11.00 2.07
C ALA A 279 17.80 -9.78 1.37
N SER A 280 17.88 -9.83 0.04
CA SER A 280 18.50 -8.79 -0.79
C SER A 280 17.57 -7.58 -1.03
N ILE A 281 16.27 -7.75 -0.84
CA ILE A 281 15.25 -6.68 -0.90
C ILE A 281 14.65 -6.42 0.50
N PRO A 282 14.01 -5.26 0.77
CA PRO A 282 13.33 -5.01 2.04
C PRO A 282 12.13 -5.94 2.29
N PHE A 283 11.67 -5.98 3.53
CA PHE A 283 10.49 -6.75 3.92
C PHE A 283 9.22 -5.91 3.74
N PRO A 284 8.22 -6.38 2.95
CA PRO A 284 7.03 -5.60 2.64
C PRO A 284 5.93 -5.78 3.68
N PHE A 285 5.20 -4.69 3.96
CA PHE A 285 3.92 -4.71 4.68
C PHE A 285 2.83 -4.04 3.85
N LEU A 286 1.64 -4.63 3.87
CA LEU A 286 0.39 -3.94 3.54
C LEU A 286 -0.47 -3.81 4.80
N VAL A 287 -1.09 -2.66 5.02
CA VAL A 287 -1.89 -2.39 6.22
C VAL A 287 -3.38 -2.26 5.85
N ALA A 288 -4.24 -2.79 6.70
CA ALA A 288 -5.70 -2.70 6.62
C ALA A 288 -6.29 -2.51 8.02
N ASP A 289 -7.47 -1.93 8.11
CA ASP A 289 -8.16 -1.74 9.38
C ASP A 289 -9.24 -2.81 9.58
N GLY A 290 -9.35 -3.29 10.81
CA GLY A 290 -10.43 -4.19 11.22
C GLY A 290 -11.69 -3.42 11.52
N ARG A 291 -12.80 -3.84 10.93
CA ARG A 291 -14.13 -3.31 11.25
C ARG A 291 -14.88 -4.29 12.12
N ALA A 292 -15.27 -3.87 13.32
CA ALA A 292 -16.03 -4.72 14.22
C ALA A 292 -17.42 -5.04 13.64
N PRO A 293 -18.00 -6.22 13.96
CA PRO A 293 -19.34 -6.55 13.51
C PRO A 293 -20.38 -5.49 13.92
N ASN A 294 -21.18 -5.03 12.95
CA ASN A 294 -22.20 -3.97 13.09
C ASN A 294 -21.66 -2.54 13.32
N GLU A 295 -20.38 -2.29 13.08
CA GLU A 295 -19.81 -0.94 13.03
C GLU A 295 -19.55 -0.51 11.59
N THR A 296 -19.78 0.78 11.29
CA THR A 296 -19.50 1.40 9.99
C THR A 296 -18.47 2.52 10.08
N VAL A 297 -18.18 3.00 11.29
CA VAL A 297 -17.16 4.02 11.55
C VAL A 297 -15.90 3.34 12.03
N ILE A 298 -14.80 3.55 11.32
CA ILE A 298 -13.48 3.11 11.78
C ILE A 298 -12.92 4.20 12.69
N SER A 299 -12.87 3.91 13.98
CA SER A 299 -12.32 4.82 14.97
C SER A 299 -10.80 4.66 15.07
N LEU A 300 -10.12 5.67 15.63
CA LEU A 300 -8.68 5.66 15.85
C LEU A 300 -8.17 4.47 16.71
N ASN A 301 -9.06 3.77 17.42
CA ASN A 301 -8.78 2.56 18.19
C ASN A 301 -9.26 1.27 17.49
N ALA A 302 -9.52 1.30 16.19
CA ALA A 302 -9.73 0.10 15.39
C ALA A 302 -8.49 -0.81 15.45
N THR A 303 -8.69 -2.10 15.22
CA THR A 303 -7.57 -3.04 15.17
C THR A 303 -6.84 -2.87 13.85
N VAL A 304 -5.55 -2.55 13.89
CA VAL A 304 -4.72 -2.41 12.69
C VAL A 304 -4.13 -3.77 12.35
N PHE A 305 -4.43 -4.26 11.15
CA PHE A 305 -3.89 -5.50 10.62
C PHE A 305 -2.75 -5.21 9.66
N GLU A 306 -1.65 -5.96 9.82
CA GLU A 306 -0.58 -6.00 8.84
C GLU A 306 -0.65 -7.33 8.07
N PHE A 307 -0.40 -7.25 6.77
CA PHE A 307 -0.11 -8.38 5.90
C PHE A 307 1.38 -8.36 5.60
N ASN A 308 2.04 -9.50 5.83
CA ASN A 308 3.40 -9.73 5.39
C ASN A 308 3.55 -11.10 4.69
N PRO A 309 4.70 -11.39 4.04
CA PRO A 309 4.87 -12.64 3.29
C PRO A 309 4.69 -13.92 4.11
N PHE A 310 4.80 -13.84 5.44
CA PHE A 310 4.72 -14.99 6.34
C PHE A 310 3.40 -15.07 7.09
N GLU A 311 2.86 -13.94 7.53
CA GLU A 311 1.68 -13.88 8.40
C GLU A 311 0.86 -12.59 8.23
N MET A 312 -0.42 -12.69 8.57
CA MET A 312 -1.34 -11.56 8.70
C MET A 312 -1.95 -11.55 10.10
N GLY A 313 -2.01 -10.38 10.71
CA GLY A 313 -2.52 -10.25 12.07
C GLY A 313 -2.25 -8.88 12.66
N SER A 314 -2.31 -8.80 13.98
CA SER A 314 -2.14 -7.55 14.70
C SER A 314 -1.34 -7.71 15.99
N PHE A 315 -0.51 -6.69 16.27
CA PHE A 315 0.13 -6.49 17.57
C PHE A 315 -0.76 -5.72 18.55
N ASP A 316 -1.92 -5.22 18.11
CA ASP A 316 -2.87 -4.57 19.00
C ASP A 316 -3.41 -5.58 20.02
N PRO A 317 -3.68 -5.15 21.27
CA PRO A 317 -4.12 -6.03 22.35
C PRO A 317 -5.54 -6.59 22.13
N THR A 318 -6.25 -6.13 21.11
CA THR A 318 -7.56 -6.67 20.70
C THR A 318 -7.40 -8.09 20.17
N VAL A 319 -6.72 -8.26 19.03
CA VAL A 319 -6.47 -9.57 18.41
C VAL A 319 -5.21 -10.21 18.99
N PHE A 320 -4.10 -9.46 19.05
CA PHE A 320 -2.81 -9.90 19.59
C PHE A 320 -2.37 -11.28 19.06
N GLY A 321 -2.45 -11.46 17.74
CA GLY A 321 -2.21 -12.74 17.10
C GLY A 321 -2.08 -12.64 15.59
N PHE A 322 -1.43 -13.65 15.02
CA PHE A 322 -1.04 -13.72 13.61
C PHE A 322 -1.35 -15.08 12.99
N ALA A 323 -2.14 -15.07 11.91
CA ALA A 323 -2.42 -16.22 11.07
C ALA A 323 -1.37 -16.34 9.96
N PRO A 324 -0.89 -17.53 9.59
CA PRO A 324 0.01 -17.70 8.45
C PRO A 324 -0.64 -17.25 7.13
N THR A 325 -0.01 -16.32 6.40
CA THR A 325 -0.58 -15.69 5.19
C THR A 325 -0.93 -16.75 4.13
N GLU A 326 -0.05 -17.73 3.93
CA GLU A 326 -0.24 -18.83 2.99
C GLU A 326 -1.52 -19.64 3.26
N TYR A 327 -2.02 -19.63 4.51
CA TYR A 327 -3.11 -20.48 4.97
C TYR A 327 -4.38 -19.71 5.36
N LEU A 328 -4.52 -18.43 4.99
CA LEU A 328 -5.58 -17.55 5.51
C LEU A 328 -7.01 -18.07 5.36
N GLY A 329 -7.32 -18.82 4.31
CA GLY A 329 -8.66 -19.40 4.14
C GLY A 329 -8.95 -20.64 5.01
N SER A 330 -8.03 -21.03 5.90
CA SER A 330 -8.18 -22.23 6.73
C SER A 330 -9.02 -21.96 7.97
N ASN A 331 -9.68 -22.99 8.49
CA ASN A 331 -10.40 -22.87 9.75
C ASN A 331 -9.44 -22.98 10.95
N PHE A 332 -9.06 -21.84 11.51
CA PHE A 332 -8.24 -21.71 12.71
C PHE A 332 -9.04 -21.60 14.02
N SER A 333 -10.31 -22.04 14.05
CA SER A 333 -11.18 -21.92 15.24
C SER A 333 -10.46 -22.24 16.55
N GLY A 334 -10.43 -21.28 17.48
CA GLY A 334 -9.73 -21.41 18.77
C GLY A 334 -8.20 -21.33 18.67
N GLY A 335 -7.66 -20.80 17.57
CA GLY A 335 -6.23 -20.59 17.34
C GLY A 335 -5.51 -21.72 16.59
N SER A 336 -6.20 -22.78 16.16
CA SER A 336 -5.55 -23.93 15.50
C SER A 336 -6.45 -24.64 14.50
N ILE A 337 -5.85 -25.27 13.48
CA ILE A 337 -6.59 -26.09 12.53
C ILE A 337 -6.92 -27.46 13.15
N PRO A 338 -8.19 -27.89 13.19
CA PRO A 338 -8.59 -29.17 13.75
C PRO A 338 -7.81 -30.36 13.16
N SER A 339 -7.59 -31.42 13.94
CA SER A 339 -6.81 -32.60 13.51
C SER A 339 -7.36 -33.31 12.25
N ASN A 340 -8.67 -33.21 12.01
CA ASN A 340 -9.38 -33.69 10.82
C ASN A 340 -9.67 -32.57 9.81
N GLY A 341 -9.23 -31.34 10.07
CA GLY A 341 -9.38 -30.19 9.18
C GLY A 341 -8.29 -30.13 8.12
N HIS A 342 -8.55 -29.36 7.08
CA HIS A 342 -7.66 -29.12 5.95
C HIS A 342 -7.10 -27.70 5.99
N CYS A 343 -6.00 -27.51 5.29
CA CYS A 343 -5.41 -26.21 5.06
C CYS A 343 -5.98 -25.65 3.74
N VAL A 344 -6.03 -24.34 3.60
CA VAL A 344 -6.47 -23.67 2.36
C VAL A 344 -5.35 -22.76 1.89
N ARG A 345 -4.94 -22.90 0.63
CA ARG A 345 -3.93 -22.04 -0.01
C ARG A 345 -4.56 -21.26 -1.17
N GLY A 346 -4.00 -20.09 -1.48
CA GLY A 346 -4.47 -19.22 -2.57
C GLY A 346 -5.49 -18.16 -2.16
N PHE A 347 -5.94 -18.14 -0.90
CA PHE A 347 -6.86 -17.12 -0.38
C PHE A 347 -6.20 -15.73 -0.32
N ASP A 348 -4.90 -15.70 -0.06
CA ASP A 348 -4.06 -14.50 -0.02
C ASP A 348 -3.67 -14.02 -1.42
N GLN A 349 -4.60 -14.09 -2.38
CA GLN A 349 -4.33 -13.68 -3.75
C GLN A 349 -3.84 -12.23 -3.78
N TYR A 350 -2.79 -11.98 -4.55
CA TYR A 350 -1.99 -10.75 -4.45
C TYR A 350 -2.82 -9.48 -4.66
N GLY A 351 -3.67 -9.49 -5.68
CA GLY A 351 -4.65 -8.43 -5.97
C GLY A 351 -5.69 -8.28 -4.88
N TYR A 352 -6.18 -9.38 -4.30
CA TYR A 352 -7.13 -9.33 -3.18
C TYR A 352 -6.54 -8.67 -1.92
N VAL A 353 -5.28 -8.94 -1.60
CA VAL A 353 -4.59 -8.28 -0.48
C VAL A 353 -4.36 -6.78 -0.75
N MET A 354 -3.96 -6.40 -1.97
CA MET A 354 -3.90 -4.97 -2.36
C MET A 354 -5.29 -4.31 -2.32
N GLY A 355 -6.32 -5.01 -2.79
CA GLY A 355 -7.70 -4.57 -2.75
C GLY A 355 -8.20 -4.38 -1.32
N THR A 356 -7.87 -5.30 -0.41
CA THR A 356 -8.19 -5.20 1.03
C THR A 356 -7.60 -3.95 1.65
N SER A 357 -6.32 -3.67 1.37
CA SER A 357 -5.64 -2.47 1.86
C SER A 357 -6.20 -1.16 1.25
N SER A 358 -7.09 -1.24 0.25
CA SER A 358 -7.61 -0.10 -0.51
C SER A 358 -9.13 -0.15 -0.74
N SER A 359 -9.87 -0.84 0.11
CA SER A 359 -11.32 -1.06 -0.05
C SER A 359 -12.16 0.14 0.41
N LEU A 360 -11.83 1.35 -0.07
CA LEU A 360 -12.48 2.61 0.30
C LEU A 360 -13.77 2.85 -0.54
N PHE A 361 -14.74 1.93 -0.48
CA PHE A 361 -15.93 1.99 -1.34
C PHE A 361 -17.04 2.89 -0.78
N ASN A 362 -17.07 3.12 0.54
CA ASN A 362 -18.07 3.97 1.23
C ASN A 362 -18.11 5.43 0.74
N SER A 363 -16.99 5.95 0.25
CA SER A 363 -16.84 7.37 -0.09
C SER A 363 -17.15 7.71 -1.55
N PHE A 364 -17.10 6.74 -2.47
CA PHE A 364 -17.20 7.01 -3.91
C PHE A 364 -18.03 6.01 -4.71
N LEU A 365 -17.82 4.71 -4.53
CA LEU A 365 -18.43 3.70 -5.40
C LEU A 365 -19.93 3.51 -5.12
N LEU A 366 -20.38 3.57 -3.87
CA LEU A 366 -21.76 3.22 -3.53
C LEU A 366 -22.81 4.29 -3.86
N ASN A 367 -22.42 5.56 -3.90
CA ASN A 367 -23.40 6.62 -4.18
C ASN A 367 -23.73 6.77 -5.67
N ASN A 368 -22.94 6.18 -6.59
CA ASN A 368 -23.01 6.51 -8.02
C ASN A 368 -22.33 5.50 -8.97
N ILE A 369 -22.19 4.21 -8.61
CA ILE A 369 -21.50 3.22 -9.48
C ILE A 369 -22.05 3.20 -10.92
N SER A 370 -23.34 3.45 -11.10
CA SER A 370 -24.02 3.49 -12.40
C SER A 370 -23.94 4.84 -13.13
N SER A 371 -23.50 5.92 -12.47
CA SER A 371 -23.42 7.27 -13.07
C SER A 371 -21.97 7.77 -13.23
N VAL A 372 -21.01 7.12 -12.58
CA VAL A 372 -19.59 7.50 -12.55
C VAL A 372 -18.70 6.49 -13.27
N VAL A 373 -19.19 5.28 -13.54
CA VAL A 373 -18.40 4.20 -14.12
C VAL A 373 -19.12 3.57 -15.32
N ASP A 374 -18.47 3.54 -16.49
CA ASP A 374 -18.93 2.81 -17.67
C ASP A 374 -18.62 1.30 -17.52
N LEU A 375 -19.24 0.65 -16.52
CA LEU A 375 -19.18 -0.81 -16.39
C LEU A 375 -20.17 -1.48 -17.34
N PRO A 376 -19.81 -2.61 -17.98
CA PRO A 376 -20.79 -3.44 -18.69
C PRO A 376 -21.92 -3.92 -17.76
N ASP A 377 -23.16 -3.99 -18.28
CA ASP A 377 -24.35 -4.38 -17.50
C ASP A 377 -24.18 -5.68 -16.70
N PHE A 378 -23.49 -6.68 -17.26
CA PHE A 378 -23.29 -7.96 -16.56
C PHE A 378 -22.39 -7.81 -15.33
N ALA A 379 -21.35 -6.97 -15.42
CA ALA A 379 -20.42 -6.73 -14.30
C ALA A 379 -21.10 -5.90 -13.23
N LEU A 380 -21.89 -4.90 -13.66
CA LEU A 380 -22.72 -4.11 -12.74
C LEU A 380 -23.74 -4.97 -12.00
N ASN A 381 -24.41 -5.90 -12.69
CA ASN A 381 -25.36 -6.83 -12.06
C ASN A 381 -24.65 -7.77 -11.08
N ALA A 382 -23.51 -8.37 -11.46
CA ALA A 382 -22.76 -9.24 -10.57
C ALA A 382 -22.25 -8.53 -9.31
N ILE A 383 -21.83 -7.26 -9.45
CA ILE A 383 -21.49 -6.41 -8.31
C ILE A 383 -22.74 -6.12 -7.47
N THR A 384 -23.86 -5.77 -8.10
CA THR A 384 -25.12 -5.45 -7.40
C THR A 384 -25.66 -6.65 -6.62
N ASP A 385 -25.61 -7.86 -7.18
CA ASP A 385 -26.02 -9.09 -6.51
C ASP A 385 -25.22 -9.32 -5.22
N ILE A 386 -23.90 -9.07 -5.25
CA ILE A 386 -23.04 -9.12 -4.06
C ILE A 386 -23.47 -8.07 -3.04
N LEU A 387 -23.83 -6.86 -3.47
CA LEU A 387 -24.28 -5.81 -2.54
C LEU A 387 -25.61 -6.15 -1.88
N GLU A 388 -26.54 -6.72 -2.63
CA GLU A 388 -27.83 -7.16 -2.10
C GLU A 388 -27.66 -8.26 -1.05
N ASP A 389 -26.74 -9.20 -1.27
CA ASP A 389 -26.48 -10.32 -0.35
C ASP A 389 -25.73 -9.88 0.94
N LEU A 390 -24.83 -8.90 0.84
CA LEU A 390 -24.04 -8.40 1.99
C LEU A 390 -24.75 -7.31 2.80
N GLY A 391 -25.69 -6.62 2.17
CA GLY A 391 -26.43 -5.48 2.70
C GLY A 391 -25.60 -4.18 2.66
N ASP A 392 -26.29 -3.05 2.46
CA ASP A 392 -25.67 -1.75 2.13
C ASP A 392 -24.56 -1.29 3.08
N ASP A 393 -24.64 -1.65 4.35
CA ASP A 393 -23.64 -1.30 5.39
C ASP A 393 -22.32 -2.09 5.25
N ASN A 394 -22.25 -3.11 4.40
CA ASN A 394 -21.10 -4.02 4.21
C ASN A 394 -20.52 -3.99 2.80
N ASN A 395 -20.91 -3.01 2.01
CA ASN A 395 -20.56 -2.92 0.60
C ASN A 395 -19.08 -2.54 0.34
N ASP A 396 -18.35 -2.10 1.36
CA ASP A 396 -16.98 -1.57 1.31
C ASP A 396 -15.91 -2.48 1.93
N ILE A 397 -16.25 -3.75 2.18
CA ILE A 397 -15.36 -4.61 2.96
C ILE A 397 -14.62 -5.65 2.14
N ALA A 398 -13.44 -6.01 2.62
CA ALA A 398 -12.80 -7.27 2.33
C ALA A 398 -13.28 -8.33 3.32
N GLN A 399 -13.80 -9.44 2.80
CA GLN A 399 -14.36 -10.54 3.58
C GLN A 399 -13.38 -11.70 3.69
N TYR A 400 -13.01 -12.01 4.93
CA TYR A 400 -12.19 -13.16 5.26
C TYR A 400 -13.05 -14.21 5.94
N THR A 401 -13.62 -15.11 5.13
CA THR A 401 -14.40 -16.27 5.57
C THR A 401 -13.68 -17.57 5.16
N PRO A 402 -13.37 -18.48 6.10
CA PRO A 402 -13.60 -18.37 7.54
C PRO A 402 -12.69 -17.33 8.21
N ASN A 403 -13.19 -16.68 9.26
CA ASN A 403 -12.40 -15.79 10.12
C ASN A 403 -11.22 -16.55 10.76
N PRO A 404 -9.97 -16.18 10.47
CA PRO A 404 -8.79 -16.83 11.05
C PRO A 404 -8.72 -16.71 12.58
N PHE A 405 -9.39 -15.72 13.17
CA PHE A 405 -9.39 -15.42 14.60
C PHE A 405 -10.70 -15.80 15.30
N LEU A 406 -11.54 -16.63 14.67
CA LEU A 406 -12.75 -17.16 15.30
C LEU A 406 -12.40 -17.92 16.58
N GLY A 407 -13.00 -17.53 17.71
CA GLY A 407 -12.76 -18.11 19.02
C GLY A 407 -11.39 -17.80 19.62
N TYR A 408 -10.59 -16.91 19.01
CA TYR A 408 -9.27 -16.51 19.51
C TYR A 408 -9.37 -15.21 20.30
N HIS A 409 -8.88 -15.24 21.55
CA HIS A 409 -8.93 -14.11 22.50
C HIS A 409 -10.33 -13.49 22.67
N ASN A 410 -11.33 -14.32 23.00
CA ASN A 410 -12.74 -13.92 23.12
C ASN A 410 -13.01 -12.69 23.99
N ASP A 411 -12.17 -12.42 24.99
CA ASP A 411 -12.37 -11.30 25.93
C ASP A 411 -11.95 -9.94 25.34
N THR A 412 -11.07 -9.92 24.34
CA THR A 412 -10.46 -8.69 23.79
C THR A 412 -10.68 -8.51 22.29
N ASN A 413 -10.87 -9.60 21.55
CA ASN A 413 -11.00 -9.58 20.10
C ASN A 413 -12.47 -9.33 19.70
N PRO A 414 -12.80 -8.17 19.11
CA PRO A 414 -14.18 -7.84 18.74
C PRO A 414 -14.75 -8.77 17.64
N GLY A 415 -13.89 -9.42 16.86
CA GLY A 415 -14.27 -10.37 15.82
C GLY A 415 -14.35 -11.83 16.28
N ALA A 416 -14.02 -12.15 17.54
CA ALA A 416 -13.84 -13.54 17.98
C ALA A 416 -15.11 -14.41 17.90
N SER A 417 -16.30 -13.82 17.90
CA SER A 417 -17.58 -14.53 17.74
C SER A 417 -18.12 -14.52 16.31
N SER A 418 -17.49 -13.76 15.41
CA SER A 418 -17.92 -13.62 14.02
C SER A 418 -17.28 -14.68 13.13
N GLN A 419 -18.09 -15.30 12.27
CA GLN A 419 -17.60 -16.25 11.26
C GLN A 419 -16.78 -15.58 10.16
N GLN A 420 -16.89 -14.26 10.03
CA GLN A 420 -16.18 -13.43 9.07
C GLN A 420 -15.29 -12.42 9.80
N LEU A 421 -14.06 -12.26 9.32
CA LEU A 421 -13.24 -11.10 9.61
C LEU A 421 -13.49 -10.05 8.52
N THR A 422 -13.87 -8.85 8.95
CA THR A 422 -14.15 -7.72 8.08
C THR A 422 -12.98 -6.76 8.13
N LEU A 423 -12.33 -6.56 6.98
CA LEU A 423 -11.24 -5.60 6.83
C LEU A 423 -11.63 -4.50 5.84
N VAL A 424 -11.07 -3.30 6.05
CA VAL A 424 -11.25 -2.13 5.17
C VAL A 424 -9.90 -1.46 4.84
N ASP A 425 -9.92 -0.39 4.04
CA ASP A 425 -8.73 0.39 3.71
C ASP A 425 -8.01 0.83 5.01
N GLY A 426 -6.68 0.63 5.06
CA GLY A 426 -5.89 0.88 6.26
C GLY A 426 -5.70 2.35 6.62
N GLY A 427 -6.23 3.28 5.82
CA GLY A 427 -6.25 4.71 6.11
C GLY A 427 -7.55 5.22 6.71
N GLU A 428 -8.58 4.38 6.90
CA GLU A 428 -9.89 4.80 7.37
C GLU A 428 -9.91 5.28 8.82
N ASP A 429 -8.97 4.80 9.66
CA ASP A 429 -8.82 5.24 11.05
C ASP A 429 -8.05 6.58 11.23
N LEU A 430 -7.85 7.32 10.12
CA LEU A 430 -7.02 8.52 9.97
C LEU A 430 -5.51 8.28 9.96
N GLN A 431 -4.98 7.10 10.30
CA GLN A 431 -3.56 6.78 10.22
C GLN A 431 -3.14 6.46 8.78
N ASN A 432 -3.38 7.40 7.86
CA ASN A 432 -3.16 7.23 6.42
C ASN A 432 -1.68 7.01 6.03
N ILE A 433 -0.72 7.02 6.98
CA ILE A 433 0.66 6.56 6.80
C ILE A 433 0.83 5.24 7.57
N PRO A 434 1.26 4.13 6.94
CA PRO A 434 1.30 2.79 7.54
C PRO A 434 2.46 2.63 8.54
N LEU A 435 2.38 3.33 9.68
CA LEU A 435 3.45 3.38 10.68
C LEU A 435 3.39 2.25 11.68
N ALA A 436 2.20 1.72 12.00
CA ALA A 436 1.99 0.66 12.98
C ALA A 436 2.97 -0.53 12.88
N PRO A 437 3.20 -1.15 11.70
CA PRO A 437 4.19 -2.22 11.59
C PRO A 437 5.61 -1.73 11.90
N LEU A 438 5.97 -0.49 11.56
CA LEU A 438 7.35 0.02 11.65
C LEU A 438 7.71 0.57 13.04
N ILE A 439 6.73 1.06 13.80
CA ILE A 439 6.95 1.61 15.15
C ILE A 439 6.94 0.53 16.23
N ASN A 440 6.57 -0.71 15.89
CA ASN A 440 6.55 -1.81 16.82
C ASN A 440 7.95 -2.04 17.44
N PRO A 441 8.07 -2.04 18.79
CA PRO A 441 9.37 -2.13 19.45
C PRO A 441 10.11 -3.45 19.20
N LEU A 442 9.41 -4.53 18.84
CA LEU A 442 10.03 -5.82 18.52
C LEU A 442 10.86 -5.76 17.23
N ARG A 443 10.56 -4.82 16.32
CA ARG A 443 11.32 -4.64 15.07
C ARG A 443 12.53 -3.72 15.21
N ALA A 444 12.62 -2.99 16.32
CA ALA A 444 13.73 -2.10 16.66
C ALA A 444 14.15 -1.19 15.48
N VAL A 445 13.17 -0.58 14.81
CA VAL A 445 13.41 0.39 13.73
C VAL A 445 13.98 1.68 14.34
N ASP A 446 15.03 2.21 13.72
CA ASP A 446 15.75 3.39 14.23
C ASP A 446 15.26 4.68 13.58
N VAL A 447 14.92 4.61 12.29
CA VAL A 447 14.40 5.75 11.50
C VAL A 447 13.31 5.28 10.55
N ILE A 448 12.27 6.09 10.37
CA ILE A 448 11.22 5.86 9.37
C ILE A 448 11.16 7.06 8.44
N PHE A 449 11.24 6.83 7.14
CA PHE A 449 10.89 7.82 6.12
C PHE A 449 9.39 7.69 5.80
N ALA A 450 8.61 8.64 6.30
CA ALA A 450 7.16 8.67 6.18
C ALA A 450 6.75 9.57 5.02
N VAL A 451 6.38 8.98 3.88
CA VAL A 451 5.99 9.68 2.66
C VAL A 451 4.48 9.92 2.67
N ASP A 452 4.08 11.17 2.83
CA ASP A 452 2.67 11.55 3.02
C ASP A 452 2.08 12.19 1.77
N SER A 453 1.05 11.54 1.21
CA SER A 453 0.27 11.97 0.06
C SER A 453 -1.21 12.17 0.42
N SER A 454 -1.52 12.40 1.70
CA SER A 454 -2.88 12.63 2.20
C SER A 454 -3.52 13.87 1.56
N ALA A 455 -4.84 13.85 1.43
CA ALA A 455 -5.64 14.90 0.81
C ALA A 455 -6.42 15.69 1.89
N ASP A 456 -5.70 16.28 2.84
CA ASP A 456 -6.31 16.82 4.08
C ASP A 456 -6.86 18.24 3.91
N THR A 457 -6.24 19.02 3.03
CA THR A 457 -6.65 20.42 2.76
C THR A 457 -7.70 20.50 1.66
N THR A 458 -8.35 21.67 1.53
CA THR A 458 -9.30 21.99 0.45
C THR A 458 -8.78 21.63 -0.95
N TYR A 459 -7.46 21.69 -1.16
CA TYR A 459 -6.81 21.38 -2.42
C TYR A 459 -5.96 20.09 -2.36
N ASN A 460 -6.32 19.11 -1.54
CA ASN A 460 -5.71 17.78 -1.49
C ASN A 460 -4.20 17.74 -1.19
N TRP A 461 -3.69 18.71 -0.43
CA TRP A 461 -2.35 18.64 0.16
C TRP A 461 -2.40 18.07 1.58
N PRO A 462 -1.34 17.39 2.05
CA PRO A 462 -1.27 16.88 3.41
C PRO A 462 -1.08 18.04 4.40
N ASN A 463 -1.66 17.91 5.60
CA ASN A 463 -1.51 18.87 6.69
C ASN A 463 -0.96 18.23 7.99
N GLY A 464 -0.49 16.98 7.92
CA GLY A 464 0.04 16.23 9.05
C GLY A 464 -1.01 15.47 9.88
N THR A 465 -2.29 15.49 9.48
CA THR A 465 -3.37 14.76 10.17
C THR A 465 -3.02 13.28 10.37
N ALA A 466 -2.49 12.60 9.35
CA ALA A 466 -2.14 11.18 9.45
C ALA A 466 -1.04 10.89 10.48
N LEU A 467 -0.01 11.74 10.53
CA LEU A 467 1.07 11.61 11.49
C LEU A 467 0.58 11.90 12.92
N ARG A 468 -0.31 12.89 13.05
CA ARG A 468 -0.94 13.25 14.32
C ARG A 468 -1.87 12.16 14.83
N ALA A 469 -2.63 11.49 13.96
CA ALA A 469 -3.48 10.36 14.33
C ALA A 469 -2.64 9.24 14.97
N THR A 470 -1.48 8.91 14.40
CA THR A 470 -0.56 7.91 14.99
C THR A 470 -0.05 8.36 16.36
N TYR A 471 0.28 9.64 16.53
CA TYR A 471 0.66 10.19 17.83
C TYR A 471 -0.48 10.07 18.85
N GLU A 472 -1.69 10.50 18.51
CA GLU A 472 -2.86 10.43 19.41
C GLU A 472 -3.20 8.98 19.78
N ARG A 473 -3.11 8.05 18.82
CA ARG A 473 -3.27 6.61 19.08
C ARG A 473 -2.24 6.10 20.09
N SER A 474 -0.98 6.54 19.97
CA SER A 474 0.11 6.14 20.87
C SER A 474 -0.13 6.51 22.35
N LEU A 475 -0.99 7.50 22.60
CA LEU A 475 -1.36 7.93 23.95
C LEU A 475 -2.48 7.09 24.58
N SER A 476 -3.13 6.23 23.80
CA SER A 476 -4.23 5.38 24.24
C SER A 476 -3.76 3.98 24.64
N SER A 477 -4.63 3.22 25.30
CA SER A 477 -4.30 1.86 25.74
C SER A 477 -4.06 0.87 24.60
N ILE A 478 -4.58 1.14 23.39
CA ILE A 478 -4.41 0.23 22.24
C ILE A 478 -2.96 0.17 21.76
N ALA A 479 -2.17 1.23 22.00
CA ALA A 479 -0.77 1.29 21.61
C ALA A 479 0.09 0.24 22.32
N ASN A 480 -0.40 -0.34 23.42
CA ASN A 480 0.25 -1.46 24.11
C ASN A 480 1.73 -1.23 24.42
N GLY A 481 2.07 -0.02 24.89
CA GLY A 481 3.45 0.37 25.21
C GLY A 481 4.29 0.84 24.02
N THR A 482 3.72 0.88 22.81
CA THR A 482 4.34 1.47 21.62
C THR A 482 4.34 2.99 21.73
N GLN A 483 5.53 3.58 21.77
CA GLN A 483 5.70 5.03 21.83
C GLN A 483 5.72 5.64 20.43
N PHE A 484 5.37 6.93 20.35
CA PHE A 484 5.52 7.72 19.14
C PHE A 484 5.94 9.15 19.48
N PRO A 485 6.73 9.84 18.62
CA PRO A 485 7.05 11.24 18.85
C PRO A 485 5.82 12.15 18.91
N ALA A 486 5.93 13.24 19.68
CA ALA A 486 4.90 14.27 19.68
C ALA A 486 4.78 14.94 18.30
N VAL A 487 3.53 15.21 17.90
CA VAL A 487 3.16 15.81 16.62
C VAL A 487 2.16 16.94 16.90
N PRO A 488 2.38 18.16 16.36
CA PRO A 488 1.48 19.28 16.59
C PRO A 488 0.18 19.16 15.79
N ASP A 489 -0.76 20.07 16.04
CA ASP A 489 -1.99 20.20 15.25
C ASP A 489 -1.73 20.62 13.80
N ASP A 490 -2.76 20.42 12.98
CA ASP A 490 -2.78 20.71 11.54
C ASP A 490 -2.60 22.20 11.24
N HIS A 491 -3.12 23.10 12.08
CA HIS A 491 -2.87 24.53 11.94
C HIS A 491 -1.39 24.86 12.12
N THR A 492 -0.75 24.31 13.16
CA THR A 492 0.69 24.47 13.38
C THR A 492 1.50 23.90 12.21
N PHE A 493 1.10 22.75 11.66
CA PHE A 493 1.76 22.17 10.47
C PHE A 493 1.78 23.15 9.30
N ILE A 494 0.62 23.74 8.99
CA ILE A 494 0.44 24.66 7.87
C ILE A 494 1.18 25.98 8.15
N ASN A 495 0.94 26.58 9.32
CA ASN A 495 1.43 27.91 9.69
C ASN A 495 2.96 27.94 9.79
N LEU A 496 3.59 26.85 10.23
CA LEU A 496 5.05 26.71 10.30
C LEU A 496 5.68 26.09 9.04
N GLY A 497 4.88 25.81 8.00
CA GLY A 497 5.36 25.22 6.75
C GLY A 497 5.98 23.83 6.90
N LEU A 498 5.52 23.03 7.87
CA LEU A 498 6.00 21.66 8.08
C LEU A 498 5.52 20.70 6.98
N ASN A 499 4.44 21.07 6.28
CA ASN A 499 3.90 20.34 5.13
C ASN A 499 4.47 20.81 3.77
N GLN A 500 5.45 21.72 3.76
CA GLN A 500 6.13 22.21 2.56
C GLN A 500 7.55 21.67 2.40
N ARG A 501 8.06 20.99 3.42
CA ARG A 501 9.43 20.50 3.46
C ARG A 501 9.53 19.26 4.35
N PRO A 502 10.57 18.43 4.16
CA PRO A 502 10.97 17.44 5.13
C PRO A 502 11.02 18.00 6.56
N THR A 503 10.44 17.29 7.51
CA THR A 503 10.42 17.66 8.93
C THR A 503 10.70 16.42 9.78
N PHE A 504 11.52 16.56 10.82
CA PHE A 504 11.90 15.46 11.69
C PHE A 504 11.15 15.51 13.03
N PHE A 505 10.69 14.36 13.50
CA PHE A 505 10.00 14.21 14.79
C PHE A 505 10.69 13.17 15.68
N GLY A 506 10.83 13.49 16.96
CA GLY A 506 11.46 12.60 17.96
C GLY A 506 12.99 12.67 17.97
N CYS A 507 13.59 13.81 17.61
CA CYS A 507 15.04 13.93 17.54
C CYS A 507 15.75 13.76 18.87
N ASP A 508 15.18 14.28 19.96
CA ASP A 508 15.72 14.10 21.30
C ASP A 508 15.18 12.82 21.96
N VAL A 509 16.06 11.85 22.20
CA VAL A 509 15.70 10.59 22.84
C VAL A 509 15.35 10.75 24.32
N ALA A 510 15.81 11.82 24.98
CA ALA A 510 15.55 12.04 26.40
C ALA A 510 14.06 12.26 26.69
N ASN A 511 13.29 12.69 25.69
CA ASN A 511 11.83 12.83 25.76
C ASN A 511 11.09 11.50 25.96
N PHE A 512 11.75 10.35 25.76
CA PHE A 512 11.16 9.01 25.80
C PHE A 512 11.63 8.19 27.02
N SER A 513 12.32 8.81 27.97
CA SER A 513 13.02 8.17 29.10
C SER A 513 12.12 7.54 30.19
N SER A 514 10.79 7.56 30.04
CA SER A 514 9.81 7.10 31.03
C SER A 514 9.53 5.58 31.05
N GLY A 515 10.45 4.75 30.54
CA GLY A 515 10.43 3.29 30.73
C GLY A 515 9.94 2.45 29.54
N GLY A 516 9.78 3.05 28.36
CA GLY A 516 9.48 2.36 27.11
C GLY A 516 10.70 2.26 26.16
N ALA A 517 10.54 1.51 25.06
CA ALA A 517 11.52 1.54 23.97
C ALA A 517 11.45 2.90 23.26
N VAL A 518 12.61 3.52 23.03
CA VAL A 518 12.69 4.79 22.29
C VAL A 518 12.13 4.58 20.89
N PRO A 519 11.15 5.38 20.43
CA PRO A 519 10.57 5.21 19.12
C PRO A 519 11.55 5.60 18.00
N PRO A 520 11.30 5.14 16.76
CA PRO A 520 12.06 5.58 15.61
C PRO A 520 12.06 7.11 15.47
N LEU A 521 13.14 7.66 14.94
CA LEU A 521 13.11 9.03 14.42
C LEU A 521 12.21 9.04 13.18
N ILE A 522 11.24 9.95 13.12
CA ILE A 522 10.39 10.07 11.92
C ILE A 522 10.94 11.18 11.04
N VAL A 523 11.28 10.83 9.79
CA VAL A 523 11.57 11.75 8.71
C VAL A 523 10.30 11.87 7.87
N TYR A 524 9.50 12.90 8.14
CA TYR A 524 8.25 13.18 7.43
C TYR A 524 8.55 13.88 6.10
N ILE A 525 8.09 13.30 4.99
CA ILE A 525 8.27 13.80 3.63
C ILE A 525 6.87 14.09 3.05
N PRO A 526 6.39 15.34 3.11
CA PRO A 526 5.09 15.69 2.59
C PRO A 526 5.09 15.76 1.05
N ASN A 527 3.98 15.37 0.43
CA ASN A 527 3.67 15.78 -0.91
C ASN A 527 3.54 17.31 -0.95
N ALA A 528 4.41 17.97 -1.72
CA ALA A 528 4.44 19.41 -1.91
C ALA A 528 4.82 19.71 -3.37
N PRO A 529 4.43 20.86 -3.93
CA PRO A 529 4.70 21.17 -5.33
C PRO A 529 6.16 21.60 -5.52
N TYR A 530 7.06 20.64 -5.71
CA TYR A 530 8.45 20.93 -6.09
C TYR A 530 8.50 21.40 -7.54
N THR A 531 8.02 20.59 -8.46
CA THR A 531 8.07 20.84 -9.92
C THR A 531 6.72 20.62 -10.61
N ALA A 532 5.74 20.01 -9.94
CA ALA A 532 4.41 19.76 -10.49
C ALA A 532 3.32 19.83 -9.40
N MET A 533 2.09 20.13 -9.80
CA MET A 533 0.92 20.07 -8.92
C MET A 533 0.48 18.61 -8.78
N SER A 534 1.06 17.92 -7.81
CA SER A 534 0.86 16.49 -7.53
C SER A 534 -0.36 16.20 -6.65
N ASN A 535 -1.11 17.21 -6.22
CA ASN A 535 -2.31 17.14 -5.38
C ASN A 535 -3.58 16.71 -6.16
N VAL A 536 -3.45 15.76 -7.08
CA VAL A 536 -4.58 15.24 -7.87
C VAL A 536 -5.58 14.49 -6.98
N SER A 537 -6.85 14.42 -7.38
CA SER A 537 -7.89 13.75 -6.58
C SER A 537 -7.59 12.26 -6.38
N THR A 538 -7.96 11.73 -5.21
CA THR A 538 -7.86 10.29 -4.89
C THR A 538 -8.70 9.43 -5.85
N PHE A 539 -9.80 9.98 -6.37
CA PHE A 539 -10.79 9.24 -7.15
C PHE A 539 -10.68 9.44 -8.67
N THR A 540 -9.65 10.15 -9.14
CA THR A 540 -9.44 10.29 -10.59
C THR A 540 -9.01 8.94 -11.18
N PRO A 541 -9.76 8.39 -12.16
CA PRO A 541 -9.60 7.00 -12.59
C PRO A 541 -8.48 6.78 -13.62
N SER A 542 -7.98 7.85 -14.27
CA SER A 542 -6.91 7.79 -15.25
C SER A 542 -6.11 9.10 -15.32
N TYR A 543 -4.88 9.01 -15.83
CA TYR A 543 -3.93 10.11 -15.97
C TYR A 543 -3.12 9.97 -17.26
N PRO A 544 -2.96 11.03 -18.06
CA PRO A 544 -2.00 11.03 -19.16
C PRO A 544 -0.59 10.70 -18.67
N ASP A 545 0.17 9.98 -19.49
CA ASP A 545 1.55 9.59 -19.19
C ASP A 545 2.45 10.75 -18.74
N GLU A 546 2.31 11.90 -19.38
CA GLU A 546 3.07 13.09 -19.02
C GLU A 546 2.74 13.56 -17.59
N GLN A 547 1.46 13.58 -17.22
CA GLN A 547 1.04 13.94 -15.86
C GLN A 547 1.54 12.90 -14.84
N ARG A 548 1.42 11.61 -15.14
CA ARG A 548 1.97 10.52 -14.32
C ARG A 548 3.47 10.74 -14.07
N ASN A 549 4.23 10.96 -15.14
CA ASN A 549 5.67 11.15 -15.09
C ASN A 549 6.06 12.41 -14.30
N ASN A 550 5.30 13.51 -14.45
CA ASN A 550 5.51 14.75 -13.71
C ASN A 550 5.25 14.59 -12.21
N ILE A 551 4.23 13.83 -11.80
CA ILE A 551 3.96 13.54 -10.39
C ILE A 551 5.06 12.66 -9.78
N ILE A 552 5.50 11.62 -10.51
CA ILE A 552 6.64 10.79 -10.07
C ILE A 552 7.90 11.65 -9.93
N ARG A 553 8.15 12.56 -10.88
CA ARG A 553 9.29 13.48 -10.80
C ARG A 553 9.19 14.42 -9.60
N ASN A 554 8.00 14.94 -9.32
CA ASN A 554 7.78 15.78 -8.15
C ASN A 554 8.07 15.06 -6.83
N GLY A 555 7.63 13.80 -6.68
CA GLY A 555 7.95 12.98 -5.51
C GLY A 555 9.44 12.68 -5.38
N TYR A 556 10.15 12.50 -6.50
CA TYR A 556 11.61 12.38 -6.53
C TYR A 556 12.28 13.68 -6.02
N ASP A 557 11.81 14.84 -6.47
CA ASP A 557 12.37 16.13 -6.08
C ASP A 557 12.08 16.44 -4.60
N ALA A 558 10.90 16.05 -4.09
CA ALA A 558 10.60 16.13 -2.65
C ALA A 558 11.54 15.26 -1.81
N ALA A 559 11.83 14.04 -2.25
CA ALA A 559 12.71 13.10 -1.55
C ALA A 559 14.18 13.57 -1.51
N THR A 560 14.62 14.28 -2.56
CA THR A 560 16.02 14.69 -2.74
C THR A 560 16.27 16.17 -2.48
N GLN A 561 15.22 16.94 -2.12
CA GLN A 561 15.28 18.41 -2.09
C GLN A 561 15.77 18.99 -3.44
N GLY A 562 15.31 18.41 -4.54
CA GLY A 562 15.74 18.71 -5.90
C GLY A 562 17.20 18.36 -6.16
N ASN A 563 17.64 17.15 -5.78
CA ASN A 563 19.05 16.76 -5.73
C ASN A 563 19.92 17.80 -5.01
N GLY A 564 19.48 18.25 -3.84
CA GLY A 564 20.17 19.27 -3.03
C GLY A 564 20.10 20.69 -3.59
N THR A 565 19.28 20.97 -4.61
CA THR A 565 19.08 22.33 -5.15
C THR A 565 18.42 23.25 -4.12
N VAL A 566 17.46 22.73 -3.34
CA VAL A 566 16.80 23.48 -2.27
C VAL A 566 17.67 23.53 -1.02
N ASP A 567 18.35 22.42 -0.71
CA ASP A 567 19.29 22.33 0.39
C ASP A 567 20.43 21.36 0.09
N SER A 568 21.64 21.89 -0.12
CA SER A 568 22.81 21.08 -0.44
C SER A 568 23.25 20.16 0.70
N ASP A 569 22.87 20.47 1.94
CA ASP A 569 23.19 19.66 3.12
C ASP A 569 22.21 18.49 3.31
N TRP A 570 21.14 18.42 2.51
CA TRP A 570 20.07 17.43 2.68
C TRP A 570 20.58 15.97 2.72
N PRO A 571 21.46 15.50 1.82
CA PRO A 571 21.99 14.14 1.91
C PRO A 571 22.70 13.85 3.24
N ALA A 572 23.44 14.82 3.79
CA ALA A 572 24.09 14.68 5.09
C ALA A 572 23.06 14.62 6.22
N CYS A 573 21.97 15.40 6.14
CA CYS A 573 20.89 15.34 7.13
C CYS A 573 20.10 14.02 7.09
N VAL A 574 19.91 13.44 5.91
CA VAL A 574 19.36 12.08 5.74
C VAL A 574 20.29 11.05 6.41
N ALA A 575 21.60 11.15 6.18
CA ALA A 575 22.57 10.27 6.84
C ALA A 575 22.58 10.42 8.37
N CYS A 576 22.49 11.65 8.88
CA CYS A 576 22.37 11.94 10.31
C CYS A 576 21.09 11.35 10.92
N ALA A 577 19.96 11.43 10.22
CA ALA A 577 18.71 10.79 10.63
C ALA A 577 18.88 9.26 10.73
N VAL A 578 19.50 8.64 9.72
CA VAL A 578 19.77 7.20 9.68
C VAL A 578 20.62 6.73 10.85
N ILE A 579 21.70 7.43 11.20
CA ILE A 579 22.59 6.99 12.28
C ILE A 579 22.17 7.45 13.68
N SER A 580 21.17 8.33 13.81
CA SER A 580 20.81 9.03 15.05
C SER A 580 20.62 8.09 16.25
N ARG A 581 19.75 7.08 16.12
CA ARG A 581 19.48 6.13 17.21
C ARG A 581 20.66 5.20 17.49
N SER A 582 21.43 4.85 16.46
CA SER A 582 22.67 4.08 16.58
C SER A 582 23.71 4.86 17.41
N LEU A 583 23.90 6.15 17.13
CA LEU A 583 24.81 7.01 17.90
C LEU A 583 24.42 7.02 19.37
N ASN A 584 23.13 7.19 19.67
CA ASN A 584 22.64 7.15 21.04
C ASN A 584 22.87 5.79 21.72
N ARG A 585 22.48 4.68 21.06
CA ARG A 585 22.63 3.31 21.57
C ARG A 585 24.08 2.93 21.85
N THR A 586 25.02 3.48 21.09
CA THR A 586 26.47 3.24 21.25
C THR A 586 27.17 4.24 22.17
N GLY A 587 26.48 5.27 22.65
CA GLY A 587 27.09 6.36 23.41
C GLY A 587 28.07 7.20 22.59
N THR A 588 27.95 7.18 21.26
CA THR A 588 28.79 7.97 20.36
C THR A 588 28.30 9.42 20.36
N ALA A 589 29.23 10.38 20.48
CA ALA A 589 28.90 11.79 20.42
C ALA A 589 28.25 12.14 19.06
N VAL A 590 27.19 12.93 19.11
CA VAL A 590 26.50 13.41 17.90
C VAL A 590 27.42 14.40 17.17
N PRO A 591 27.75 14.17 15.89
CA PRO A 591 28.59 15.11 15.12
C PRO A 591 27.93 16.49 14.97
N ASP A 592 28.74 17.54 14.84
CA ASP A 592 28.25 18.92 14.67
C ASP A 592 27.32 19.06 13.46
N VAL A 593 27.68 18.44 12.32
CA VAL A 593 26.83 18.40 11.11
C VAL A 593 25.43 17.83 11.41
N CYS A 594 25.35 16.79 12.25
CA CYS A 594 24.06 16.24 12.66
C CYS A 594 23.31 17.16 13.61
N THR A 595 24.02 17.88 14.48
CA THR A 595 23.42 18.89 15.36
C THR A 595 22.81 20.03 14.53
N ASP A 596 23.49 20.49 13.47
CA ASP A 596 23.00 21.50 12.54
C ASP A 596 21.76 21.00 11.78
N CYS A 597 21.81 19.78 11.27
CA CYS A 597 20.67 19.13 10.62
C CYS A 597 19.46 19.02 11.56
N PHE A 598 19.66 18.59 12.81
CA PHE A 598 18.58 18.50 13.78
C PHE A 598 18.03 19.87 14.18
N THR A 599 18.88 20.90 14.27
CA THR A 599 18.42 22.29 14.48
C THR A 599 17.54 22.77 13.33
N LYS A 600 17.85 22.38 12.10
CA LYS A 600 17.13 22.80 10.88
C LYS A 600 15.82 22.05 10.66
N TYR A 601 15.84 20.74 10.86
CA TYR A 601 14.76 19.85 10.45
C TYR A 601 13.87 19.37 11.58
N CYS A 602 14.35 19.33 12.82
CA CYS A 602 13.53 18.85 13.92
C CYS A 602 12.49 19.90 14.30
N TRP A 603 11.24 19.46 14.37
CA TRP A 603 10.22 20.26 15.04
C TRP A 603 10.61 20.38 16.52
N ASN A 604 10.72 21.62 16.99
CA ASN A 604 11.28 21.96 18.29
C ASN A 604 10.21 22.18 19.39
N GLY A 605 8.95 21.83 19.11
CA GLY A 605 7.83 22.06 20.03
C GLY A 605 7.11 23.41 19.84
N THR A 606 7.54 24.26 18.92
CA THR A 606 6.83 25.52 18.62
C THR A 606 5.43 25.24 18.08
N LEU A 607 4.42 25.94 18.62
CA LEU A 607 3.02 25.85 18.21
C LEU A 607 2.55 27.16 17.58
N ASP A 608 1.74 27.04 16.52
CA ASP A 608 1.00 28.14 15.92
C ASP A 608 -0.41 27.65 15.56
N THR A 609 -1.29 27.70 16.56
CA THR A 609 -2.64 27.10 16.51
C THR A 609 -3.70 28.04 15.92
N ALA A 610 -3.30 29.10 15.20
CA ALA A 610 -4.24 30.05 14.62
C ALA A 610 -5.03 29.40 13.47
N SER A 611 -6.37 29.45 13.56
CA SER A 611 -7.28 28.70 12.68
C SER A 611 -7.67 29.41 11.37
N ASP A 612 -7.23 30.65 11.15
CA ASP A 612 -7.68 31.49 10.03
C ASP A 612 -6.48 31.99 9.19
N THR A 613 -5.82 31.06 8.50
CA THR A 613 -4.73 31.37 7.55
C THR A 613 -5.15 31.26 6.08
N GLY A 614 -6.45 31.10 5.82
CA GLY A 614 -7.00 30.94 4.48
C GLY A 614 -6.82 29.53 3.92
N ALA A 615 -7.06 29.36 2.61
CA ALA A 615 -6.81 28.09 1.95
C ALA A 615 -5.31 27.90 1.71
N TYR A 616 -4.82 26.68 1.90
CA TYR A 616 -3.43 26.34 1.64
C TYR A 616 -3.18 26.15 0.14
N GLU A 617 -2.58 27.16 -0.49
CA GLU A 617 -2.29 27.23 -1.93
C GLU A 617 -0.78 27.47 -2.16
N PRO A 618 0.07 26.43 -2.02
CA PRO A 618 1.51 26.57 -2.18
C PRO A 618 1.91 26.86 -3.64
N THR A 619 3.04 27.54 -3.81
CA THR A 619 3.71 27.74 -5.12
C THR A 619 4.81 26.72 -5.33
N PHE A 620 5.32 26.60 -6.56
CA PHE A 620 6.45 25.71 -6.85
C PHE A 620 7.69 26.05 -6.02
N ILE A 621 8.30 25.03 -5.43
CA ILE A 621 9.56 25.16 -4.66
C ILE A 621 10.75 25.26 -5.62
N ILE A 622 10.70 24.54 -6.75
CA ILE A 622 11.74 24.53 -7.80
C ILE A 622 11.08 24.92 -9.13
N GLY A 623 11.00 26.22 -9.41
CA GLY A 623 10.55 26.75 -10.70
C GLY A 623 10.09 28.20 -10.63
N ASP A 624 10.46 29.00 -11.62
CA ASP A 624 9.96 30.36 -11.81
C ASP A 624 8.45 30.32 -12.09
N GLY A 625 7.66 31.05 -11.31
CA GLY A 625 6.19 31.07 -11.33
C GLY A 625 5.50 31.56 -12.61
N GLU A 626 6.11 31.42 -13.80
CA GLU A 626 5.55 31.92 -15.08
C GLU A 626 5.47 30.91 -16.23
N THR A 627 6.17 29.75 -16.22
CA THR A 627 6.16 28.84 -17.40
C THR A 627 5.29 27.59 -17.28
N SER A 628 4.89 27.17 -16.08
CA SER A 628 4.04 25.98 -15.86
C SER A 628 2.59 26.29 -15.47
N ALA A 629 2.27 27.57 -15.29
CA ALA A 629 0.92 28.02 -14.94
C ALA A 629 -0.08 27.93 -16.10
N GLN A 630 0.37 28.01 -17.36
CA GLN A 630 -0.55 27.99 -18.52
C GLN A 630 -0.95 26.59 -18.98
N GLU A 631 -0.15 25.54 -18.70
CA GLU A 631 -0.48 24.17 -19.11
C GLU A 631 -1.24 23.39 -18.03
N ASN A 632 -1.04 23.71 -16.74
CA ASN A 632 -1.76 23.04 -15.64
C ASN A 632 -3.04 23.77 -15.17
N ALA A 633 -3.24 25.05 -15.51
CA ALA A 633 -4.46 25.78 -15.15
C ALA A 633 -5.73 25.25 -15.86
N ALA A 634 -5.58 24.48 -16.95
CA ALA A 634 -6.69 23.82 -17.62
C ALA A 634 -7.17 22.54 -16.90
N ALA A 635 -6.36 21.96 -16.00
CA ALA A 635 -6.66 20.71 -15.31
C ALA A 635 -7.15 20.90 -13.85
N GLY A 636 -7.00 22.10 -13.28
CA GLY A 636 -7.36 22.40 -11.89
C GLY A 636 -8.73 23.06 -11.66
N PHE A 637 -9.47 23.44 -12.70
CA PHE A 637 -10.75 24.15 -12.56
C PHE A 637 -11.75 23.75 -13.66
N VAL A 638 -12.58 22.72 -13.40
CA VAL A 638 -13.93 22.69 -13.95
C VAL A 638 -14.85 23.39 -12.94
N SER A 639 -14.72 24.72 -12.85
CA SER A 639 -15.80 25.52 -12.26
C SER A 639 -16.89 25.65 -13.31
N GLY A 640 -18.00 24.94 -13.09
CA GLY A 640 -19.24 25.20 -13.83
C GLY A 640 -19.61 26.66 -13.65
N ARG A 641 -19.57 27.44 -14.73
CA ARG A 641 -20.21 28.76 -14.78
C ARG A 641 -21.71 28.57 -14.67
N GLY A 642 -22.25 28.76 -13.47
CA GLY A 642 -23.69 28.82 -13.23
C GLY A 642 -24.01 29.26 -11.81
N GLY A 643 -24.32 30.54 -11.63
CA GLY A 643 -25.19 31.10 -10.58
C GLY A 643 -24.96 30.66 -9.13
N ALA A 644 -24.35 31.55 -8.34
CA ALA A 644 -24.22 31.44 -6.89
C ALA A 644 -25.56 31.17 -6.15
N GLN A 645 -25.59 30.11 -5.34
CA GLN A 645 -26.40 29.95 -4.12
C GLN A 645 -25.57 29.10 -3.13
N PRO A 646 -25.40 29.53 -1.87
CA PRO A 646 -24.50 28.84 -0.94
C PRO A 646 -25.20 27.63 -0.30
N TRP A 647 -24.71 26.43 -0.57
CA TRP A 647 -25.04 25.24 0.21
C TRP A 647 -24.01 25.07 1.33
N LYS A 648 -24.47 25.28 2.56
CA LYS A 648 -23.74 24.93 3.77
C LYS A 648 -23.73 23.41 3.89
N VAL A 649 -22.56 22.79 3.75
CA VAL A 649 -22.34 21.42 4.20
C VAL A 649 -22.10 21.50 5.71
N ALA A 650 -23.04 20.98 6.49
CA ALA A 650 -22.91 20.86 7.92
C ALA A 650 -21.95 19.71 8.24
N LEU A 651 -20.74 20.05 8.70
CA LEU A 651 -19.86 19.13 9.42
C LEU A 651 -20.54 18.75 10.73
N GLY A 652 -21.01 17.52 10.82
CA GLY A 652 -21.56 16.95 12.04
C GLY A 652 -20.46 16.61 13.03
N VAL A 653 -20.06 17.60 13.84
CA VAL A 653 -19.27 17.36 15.06
C VAL A 653 -20.22 16.83 16.13
N ALA A 654 -20.24 15.52 16.35
CA ALA A 654 -20.96 14.93 17.48
C ALA A 654 -20.13 15.10 18.77
N GLY A 655 -20.32 16.25 19.43
CA GLY A 655 -19.86 16.49 20.79
C GLY A 655 -20.71 15.71 21.79
N VAL A 656 -20.09 14.76 22.49
CA VAL A 656 -20.67 14.06 23.64
C VAL A 656 -20.83 15.06 24.79
N VAL A 657 -22.07 15.43 25.11
CA VAL A 657 -22.41 16.08 26.38
C VAL A 657 -23.35 15.16 27.14
N GLY A 658 -22.82 14.60 28.24
CA GLY A 658 -23.59 13.78 29.16
C GLY A 658 -24.68 14.59 29.86
N PHE A 659 -25.83 13.96 30.08
CA PHE A 659 -26.78 14.39 31.09
C PHE A 659 -27.20 13.19 31.93
N ALA A 660 -26.75 13.24 33.18
CA ALA A 660 -27.26 12.42 34.26
C ALA A 660 -28.60 12.98 34.77
N ALA A 661 -29.39 12.08 35.34
CA ALA A 661 -30.48 12.29 36.30
C ALA A 661 -31.81 12.88 35.77
N LEU A 662 -32.85 12.04 35.73
CA LEU A 662 -33.88 11.97 36.79
C LEU A 662 -34.99 10.98 36.41
N LEU A 663 -35.23 10.04 37.34
CA LEU A 663 -36.30 9.04 37.47
C LEU A 663 -36.20 7.75 36.66
#